data_AF-A0A9X3PCU2-F1
#
_entry.id   AF-A0A9X3PCU2-F1
#
_cell.length_a   1.000
_cell.length_b   1.000
_cell.length_c   1.000
_cell.angle_alpha   90.00
_cell.angle_beta   90.00
_cell.angle_gamma   90.00
#
_symmetry.space_group_name_H-M   'P 1'
#
loop_
_entity.id
_entity.type
_entity.pdbx_description
1 polymer ?
#
loop_
_entity_poly.entity_id
_entity_poly.type
_entity_poly.pdbx_seq_one_letter_code
_entity_poly.pdbx_strand_id
1 'polypeptide(L)'
;MQTPVWLAVDLGTTHTVAVVGREGQEPRSLLFDGSPLLPSGVYLDAEGELHTGRDAQRLAAADPARFEPHPKRRIDDSAVLLGDREVPVEELLATGLRRVAEAAAASGQKPTQTVLTYPADWGPVRRAVLERAAVLAGFGRVRLLAEPIAAATYCAEILGREIPRGGAVAIFDFGGGTFDVAVVRREDDDSGRFRTLAVGGLDDLGGLDVDMALAAHLGRIVAGRDPELWQRLSEPETTADLRDRLAFWGEVRAAKEMLSRTSTAPVALPGHNPMGLHLTRDELQSLADPFVSRAVDETRRTVERAGVAPAELAALLLVGGSSRMPLVATRLHARLGVAPAVPEQPELPVAFGALRFAVTDRGDPAGSTPPRTPPAGEPGVLNYAPYPVVGVPSPPPTPVGGHPSPAPPPTPAGTLPPRADFTPQAPLHLNLRDRPSPPPQIRRFLMGVVASTLVIVIGIVFALTRVEWPDFSDGLQVGDLVGDSGPDLVSVYEQQLGGAGTGAVVAAADMAVFAEVTAGRTTAYAVGSDGTALWTNEYELEPETIHLMVVGDLLILDAMYSATDEGRTMRAAALLSTGEFLWKQPWEYRTDVAFYGTEVIVEQRDGFDDNAAIRIDLATGEEVWRKKGPESLYTIDDYRISAASVWNEGEGAGALPPNSYSLFDNLTVTEQIVDLDPEAGTAVVRDASTGEQKGSGTLPIDDDHWTVYGGFVIARASEEASPGRDTLVAYSLDDFIAAGSAEPADIDPAWSVELEVSYAIEEVKACGPQLVCAALDHTDGQDKTVAYDTATGEQVWEVVVDWADEEHWYTSPDGLVFGDQTFDTVDTARVLDFDGGETVEGELFVSALAVQGGRAVMDGSYIGGWEVSVVDMATGKASAGADIGADLAEHASLSGDLLAVLTGDNRALVFSIPALT
;
A
#
# COMPACT_ATOMS: atom_id res chain seq x y z
N MET A 1 -35.58 -33.10 -14.69
CA MET A 1 -34.85 -31.85 -14.39
C MET A 1 -33.65 -31.76 -15.32
N GLN A 2 -33.07 -30.59 -15.54
CA GLN A 2 -31.72 -30.52 -16.14
C GLN A 2 -30.71 -30.90 -15.05
N THR A 3 -29.70 -31.70 -15.40
CA THR A 3 -28.58 -32.02 -14.52
C THR A 3 -27.85 -30.72 -14.14
N PRO A 4 -27.44 -30.52 -12.88
CA PRO A 4 -26.64 -29.35 -12.51
C PRO A 4 -25.35 -29.29 -13.32
N VAL A 5 -24.95 -28.07 -13.65
CA VAL A 5 -23.72 -27.78 -14.39
C VAL A 5 -22.96 -26.76 -13.56
N TRP A 6 -21.76 -27.13 -13.12
CA TRP A 6 -20.89 -26.23 -12.36
C TRP A 6 -19.84 -25.65 -13.30
N LEU A 7 -19.53 -24.38 -13.09
CA LEU A 7 -18.37 -23.70 -13.65
C LEU A 7 -17.50 -23.24 -12.48
N ALA A 8 -16.19 -23.43 -12.58
CA ALA A 8 -15.21 -22.76 -11.76
C ALA A 8 -14.28 -21.96 -12.67
N VAL A 9 -13.91 -20.76 -12.24
CA VAL A 9 -13.00 -19.87 -12.97
C VAL A 9 -11.94 -19.36 -12.00
N ASP A 10 -10.69 -19.57 -12.39
CA ASP A 10 -9.51 -18.92 -11.86
C ASP A 10 -9.17 -17.74 -12.78
N LEU A 11 -9.08 -16.55 -12.22
CA LEU A 11 -8.83 -15.28 -12.91
C LEU A 11 -7.41 -14.79 -12.60
N GLY A 12 -6.42 -15.63 -12.89
CA GLY A 12 -5.00 -15.34 -12.66
C GLY A 12 -4.44 -14.17 -13.49
N THR A 13 -3.40 -13.52 -12.95
CA THR A 13 -2.80 -12.28 -13.45
C THR A 13 -2.33 -12.34 -14.91
N THR A 14 -1.73 -13.47 -15.33
CA THR A 14 -1.30 -13.69 -16.72
C THR A 14 -2.24 -14.60 -17.50
N HIS A 15 -2.86 -15.57 -16.83
CA HIS A 15 -3.73 -16.58 -17.46
C HIS A 15 -4.98 -16.84 -16.60
N THR A 16 -6.12 -16.85 -17.28
CA THR A 16 -7.43 -17.27 -16.77
C THR A 16 -7.65 -18.74 -17.13
N VAL A 17 -8.12 -19.53 -16.18
CA VAL A 17 -8.41 -20.97 -16.35
C VAL A 17 -9.84 -21.25 -15.92
N ALA A 18 -10.59 -21.97 -16.76
CA ALA A 18 -11.99 -22.28 -16.48
C ALA A 18 -12.27 -23.77 -16.64
N VAL A 19 -12.98 -24.36 -15.68
CA VAL A 19 -13.28 -25.80 -15.62
C VAL A 19 -14.79 -25.98 -15.47
N VAL A 20 -15.36 -26.93 -16.21
CA VAL A 20 -16.79 -27.27 -16.15
C VAL A 20 -17.02 -28.70 -15.69
N GLY A 21 -18.04 -28.87 -14.84
CA GLY A 21 -18.46 -30.15 -14.28
C GLY A 21 -19.93 -30.45 -14.53
N ARG A 22 -20.28 -31.74 -14.54
CA ARG A 22 -21.65 -32.25 -14.56
C ARG A 22 -21.77 -33.46 -13.65
N GLU A 23 -22.93 -33.65 -13.05
CA GLU A 23 -23.17 -34.79 -12.17
C GLU A 23 -22.96 -36.12 -12.93
N GLY A 24 -22.07 -36.97 -12.41
CA GLY A 24 -21.70 -38.23 -13.05
C GLY A 24 -20.77 -38.13 -14.27
N GLN A 25 -20.09 -37.00 -14.48
CA GLN A 25 -19.03 -36.85 -15.48
C GLN A 25 -17.78 -36.25 -14.85
N GLU A 26 -16.59 -36.62 -15.34
CA GLU A 26 -15.36 -35.99 -14.85
C GLU A 26 -15.28 -34.50 -15.26
N PRO A 27 -14.71 -33.64 -14.39
CA PRO A 27 -14.34 -32.28 -14.72
C PRO A 27 -13.49 -32.18 -15.99
N ARG A 28 -13.69 -31.10 -16.75
CA ARG A 28 -12.84 -30.77 -17.90
C ARG A 28 -12.62 -29.26 -17.98
N SER A 29 -11.42 -28.84 -18.39
CA SER A 29 -11.20 -27.45 -18.79
C SER A 29 -12.12 -27.05 -19.95
N LEU A 30 -12.49 -25.78 -19.98
CA LEU A 30 -12.87 -25.12 -21.22
C LEU A 30 -11.62 -24.91 -22.08
N LEU A 31 -11.80 -24.76 -23.39
CA LEU A 31 -10.70 -24.58 -24.32
C LEU A 31 -10.88 -23.28 -25.09
N PHE A 32 -9.87 -22.43 -24.98
CA PHE A 32 -9.73 -21.14 -25.64
C PHE A 32 -8.76 -21.33 -26.79
N ASP A 33 -9.29 -21.38 -28.02
CA ASP A 33 -8.51 -21.56 -29.25
C ASP A 33 -7.60 -22.81 -29.21
N GLY A 34 -8.06 -23.85 -28.53
CA GLY A 34 -7.35 -25.12 -28.32
C GLY A 34 -6.47 -25.21 -27.06
N SER A 35 -6.34 -24.12 -26.29
CA SER A 35 -5.60 -24.04 -25.02
C SER A 35 -6.52 -24.17 -23.81
N PRO A 36 -6.15 -24.84 -22.70
CA PRO A 36 -6.88 -24.74 -21.44
C PRO A 36 -6.66 -23.39 -20.73
N LEU A 37 -5.59 -22.67 -21.09
CA LEU A 37 -5.25 -21.34 -20.58
C LEU A 37 -5.76 -20.26 -21.55
N LEU A 38 -6.50 -19.27 -21.04
CA LEU A 38 -6.82 -18.02 -21.72
C LEU A 38 -5.85 -16.93 -21.23
N PRO A 39 -5.04 -16.28 -22.08
CA PRO A 39 -4.26 -15.12 -21.65
C PRO A 39 -5.18 -14.00 -21.12
N SER A 40 -4.92 -13.50 -19.91
CA SER A 40 -5.83 -12.59 -19.20
C SER A 40 -5.83 -11.16 -19.74
N GLY A 41 -4.78 -10.76 -20.47
CA GLY A 41 -4.64 -9.41 -21.01
C GLY A 41 -5.79 -8.96 -21.92
N VAL A 42 -6.06 -7.66 -21.92
CA VAL A 42 -7.20 -7.03 -22.60
C VAL A 42 -6.74 -5.91 -23.53
N TYR A 43 -7.29 -5.87 -24.74
CA TYR A 43 -6.98 -4.88 -25.77
C TYR A 43 -8.24 -4.10 -26.20
N LEU A 44 -8.16 -2.78 -26.32
CA LEU A 44 -9.24 -1.93 -26.83
C LEU A 44 -9.00 -1.57 -28.31
N ASP A 45 -9.94 -1.89 -29.20
CA ASP A 45 -9.81 -1.51 -30.62
C ASP A 45 -10.28 -0.08 -30.93
N ALA A 46 -10.05 0.35 -32.19
CA ALA A 46 -10.34 1.71 -32.64
C ALA A 46 -11.84 1.95 -32.87
N GLU A 47 -12.62 0.89 -33.08
CA GLU A 47 -14.08 0.89 -33.11
C GLU A 47 -14.66 1.01 -31.69
N GLY A 48 -13.92 0.56 -30.68
CA GLY A 48 -14.18 0.74 -29.27
C GLY A 48 -14.57 -0.52 -28.50
N GLU A 49 -14.39 -1.71 -29.09
CA GLU A 49 -14.68 -3.03 -28.52
C GLU A 49 -13.47 -3.58 -27.76
N LEU A 50 -13.73 -4.39 -26.72
CA LEU A 50 -12.70 -5.00 -25.88
C LEU A 50 -12.46 -6.47 -26.25
N HIS A 51 -11.20 -6.79 -26.54
CA HIS A 51 -10.70 -8.11 -26.89
C HIS A 51 -9.89 -8.70 -25.73
N THR A 52 -9.78 -10.02 -25.65
CA THR A 52 -8.94 -10.71 -24.65
C THR A 52 -8.28 -11.96 -25.26
N GLY A 53 -7.36 -12.60 -24.54
CA GLY A 53 -6.68 -13.80 -25.00
C GLY A 53 -5.75 -13.57 -26.20
N ARG A 54 -5.69 -14.55 -27.10
CA ARG A 54 -4.78 -14.52 -28.25
C ARG A 54 -5.10 -13.44 -29.26
N ASP A 55 -6.37 -13.06 -29.40
CA ASP A 55 -6.75 -11.97 -30.31
C ASP A 55 -6.28 -10.61 -29.74
N ALA A 56 -6.41 -10.37 -28.42
CA ALA A 56 -5.82 -9.20 -27.78
C ALA A 56 -4.29 -9.16 -27.92
N GLN A 57 -3.58 -10.26 -27.61
CA GLN A 57 -2.12 -10.35 -27.81
C GLN A 57 -1.70 -10.06 -29.27
N ARG A 58 -2.50 -10.51 -30.24
CA ARG A 58 -2.25 -10.29 -31.66
C ARG A 58 -2.51 -8.85 -32.11
N LEU A 59 -3.50 -8.18 -31.51
CA LEU A 59 -3.79 -6.77 -31.75
C LEU A 59 -2.77 -5.86 -31.05
N ALA A 60 -2.34 -6.21 -29.84
CA ALA A 60 -1.25 -5.54 -29.12
C ALA A 60 0.08 -5.55 -29.91
N ALA A 61 0.38 -6.64 -30.62
CA ALA A 61 1.53 -6.69 -31.54
C ALA A 61 1.43 -5.70 -32.74
N ALA A 62 0.27 -5.07 -32.95
CA ALA A 62 0.05 -3.99 -33.92
C ALA A 62 -0.10 -2.60 -33.26
N ASP A 63 -0.65 -2.48 -32.05
CA ASP A 63 -0.70 -1.21 -31.30
C ASP A 63 -0.58 -1.45 -29.77
N PRO A 64 0.65 -1.53 -29.21
CA PRO A 64 0.84 -1.89 -27.81
C PRO A 64 0.22 -0.92 -26.80
N ALA A 65 0.04 0.36 -27.18
CA ALA A 65 -0.51 1.40 -26.31
C ALA A 65 -1.99 1.18 -25.94
N ARG A 66 -2.67 0.21 -26.56
CA ARG A 66 -4.08 -0.14 -26.32
C ARG A 66 -4.27 -1.45 -25.54
N PHE A 67 -3.21 -1.96 -24.90
CA PHE A 67 -3.18 -3.28 -24.26
C PHE A 67 -2.78 -3.20 -22.78
N GLU A 68 -3.66 -3.66 -21.89
CA GLU A 68 -3.31 -3.99 -20.49
C GLU A 68 -2.99 -5.49 -20.42
N PRO A 69 -1.71 -5.89 -20.27
CA PRO A 69 -1.32 -7.31 -20.25
C PRO A 69 -1.77 -8.08 -19.00
N HIS A 70 -2.00 -7.42 -17.86
CA HIS A 70 -2.19 -8.04 -16.54
C HIS A 70 -3.36 -7.46 -15.72
N PRO A 71 -4.63 -7.46 -16.20
CA PRO A 71 -5.74 -6.79 -15.51
C PRO A 71 -5.98 -7.13 -14.02
N LYS A 72 -5.56 -8.31 -13.51
CA LYS A 72 -5.67 -8.64 -12.07
C LYS A 72 -4.79 -7.75 -11.18
N ARG A 73 -3.65 -7.26 -11.69
CA ARG A 73 -2.76 -6.30 -10.98
C ARG A 73 -3.34 -4.87 -10.93
N ARG A 74 -4.42 -4.60 -11.67
CA ARG A 74 -5.14 -3.31 -11.67
C ARG A 74 -6.40 -3.33 -10.80
N ILE A 75 -6.56 -4.31 -9.90
CA ILE A 75 -7.81 -4.57 -9.17
C ILE A 75 -8.30 -3.37 -8.33
N ASP A 76 -7.38 -2.54 -7.86
CA ASP A 76 -7.64 -1.36 -7.02
C ASP A 76 -7.74 -0.06 -7.83
N ASP A 77 -7.28 -0.03 -9.09
CA ASP A 77 -7.45 1.13 -9.99
C ASP A 77 -8.95 1.35 -10.31
N SER A 78 -9.36 2.59 -10.52
CA SER A 78 -10.72 2.88 -11.01
C SER A 78 -10.89 2.54 -12.50
N ALA A 79 -9.90 2.87 -13.32
CA ALA A 79 -9.86 2.63 -14.76
C ALA A 79 -8.41 2.63 -15.29
N VAL A 80 -8.19 1.97 -16.43
CA VAL A 80 -6.90 1.95 -17.14
C VAL A 80 -7.02 2.68 -18.47
N LEU A 81 -6.04 3.54 -18.79
CA LEU A 81 -5.97 4.23 -20.09
C LEU A 81 -5.48 3.28 -21.19
N LEU A 82 -6.36 2.93 -22.13
CA LEU A 82 -6.03 2.13 -23.31
C LEU A 82 -6.04 3.01 -24.57
N GLY A 83 -4.85 3.50 -24.94
CA GLY A 83 -4.63 4.42 -26.06
C GLY A 83 -5.16 5.81 -25.78
N ASP A 84 -6.40 6.09 -26.19
CA ASP A 84 -7.08 7.38 -26.09
C ASP A 84 -8.37 7.33 -25.25
N ARG A 85 -8.56 6.26 -24.46
CA ARG A 85 -9.77 6.01 -23.66
C ARG A 85 -9.46 5.29 -22.35
N GLU A 86 -9.98 5.83 -21.25
CA GLU A 86 -10.11 5.11 -19.99
C GLU A 86 -11.12 3.95 -20.12
N VAL A 87 -10.81 2.82 -19.47
CA VAL A 87 -11.67 1.64 -19.39
C VAL A 87 -11.74 1.19 -17.93
N PRO A 88 -12.93 1.16 -17.29
CA PRO A 88 -13.08 0.71 -15.91
C PRO A 88 -12.56 -0.71 -15.70
N VAL A 89 -11.87 -0.95 -14.59
CA VAL A 89 -11.21 -2.24 -14.30
C VAL A 89 -12.22 -3.39 -14.27
N GLU A 90 -13.39 -3.18 -13.69
CA GLU A 90 -14.46 -4.18 -13.67
C GLU A 90 -14.92 -4.60 -15.07
N GLU A 91 -14.79 -3.75 -16.09
CA GLU A 91 -15.08 -4.05 -17.50
C GLU A 91 -13.90 -4.77 -18.21
N LEU A 92 -12.66 -4.51 -17.80
CA LEU A 92 -11.49 -5.31 -18.21
C LEU A 92 -11.62 -6.75 -17.71
N LEU A 93 -11.86 -6.93 -16.40
CA LEU A 93 -12.08 -8.24 -15.78
C LEU A 93 -13.34 -8.92 -16.35
N ALA A 94 -14.41 -8.17 -16.60
CA ALA A 94 -15.60 -8.68 -17.28
C ALA A 94 -15.29 -9.17 -18.71
N THR A 95 -14.30 -8.61 -19.41
CA THR A 95 -13.94 -9.07 -20.77
C THR A 95 -13.37 -10.49 -20.77
N GLY A 96 -12.45 -10.79 -19.83
CA GLY A 96 -11.99 -12.17 -19.60
C GLY A 96 -13.14 -13.11 -19.22
N LEU A 97 -13.99 -12.69 -18.28
CA LEU A 97 -15.13 -13.47 -17.80
C LEU A 97 -16.22 -13.69 -18.89
N ARG A 98 -16.45 -12.72 -19.78
CA ARG A 98 -17.32 -12.87 -20.99
C ARG A 98 -16.78 -13.98 -21.90
N ARG A 99 -15.47 -14.00 -22.16
CA ARG A 99 -14.84 -15.04 -22.98
C ARG A 99 -14.97 -16.44 -22.36
N VAL A 100 -14.95 -16.54 -21.03
CA VAL A 100 -15.27 -17.79 -20.31
C VAL A 100 -16.75 -18.19 -20.48
N ALA A 101 -17.69 -17.24 -20.36
CA ALA A 101 -19.12 -17.50 -20.56
C ALA A 101 -19.42 -17.98 -22.00
N GLU A 102 -18.77 -17.40 -23.01
CA GLU A 102 -18.83 -17.87 -24.40
C GLU A 102 -18.34 -19.31 -24.55
N ALA A 103 -17.16 -19.64 -24.02
CA ALA A 103 -16.59 -20.98 -24.12
C ALA A 103 -17.45 -22.04 -23.40
N ALA A 104 -18.09 -21.67 -22.28
CA ALA A 104 -19.08 -22.50 -21.63
C ALA A 104 -20.29 -22.75 -22.56
N ALA A 105 -20.91 -21.69 -23.07
CA ALA A 105 -22.08 -21.76 -23.95
C ALA A 105 -21.80 -22.54 -25.24
N ALA A 106 -20.68 -22.27 -25.90
CA ALA A 106 -20.24 -22.94 -27.12
C ALA A 106 -19.97 -24.43 -26.92
N SER A 107 -19.47 -24.84 -25.74
CA SER A 107 -19.32 -26.26 -25.37
C SER A 107 -20.61 -26.89 -24.80
N GLY A 108 -21.76 -26.26 -25.04
CA GLY A 108 -23.09 -26.77 -24.69
C GLY A 108 -23.39 -26.74 -23.18
N GLN A 109 -22.70 -25.88 -22.43
CA GLN A 109 -22.86 -25.70 -21.00
C GLN A 109 -23.66 -24.41 -20.74
N LYS A 110 -24.67 -24.50 -19.88
CA LYS A 110 -25.18 -23.32 -19.17
C LYS A 110 -24.97 -23.61 -17.69
N PRO A 111 -24.02 -22.94 -17.00
CA PRO A 111 -23.81 -23.18 -15.58
C PRO A 111 -25.07 -22.83 -14.78
N THR A 112 -25.38 -23.66 -13.80
CA THR A 112 -26.39 -23.40 -12.76
C THR A 112 -25.76 -22.76 -11.52
N GLN A 113 -24.43 -22.86 -11.38
CA GLN A 113 -23.62 -22.27 -10.32
C GLN A 113 -22.23 -21.99 -10.89
N THR A 114 -21.72 -20.78 -10.65
CA THR A 114 -20.34 -20.38 -10.98
C THR A 114 -19.59 -20.08 -9.69
N VAL A 115 -18.39 -20.64 -9.54
CA VAL A 115 -17.41 -20.24 -8.54
C VAL A 115 -16.33 -19.41 -9.24
N LEU A 116 -15.98 -18.26 -8.69
CA LEU A 116 -14.75 -17.53 -9.01
C LEU A 116 -13.76 -17.69 -7.85
N THR A 117 -12.47 -17.77 -8.14
CA THR A 117 -11.44 -17.75 -7.11
C THR A 117 -10.83 -16.37 -6.92
N TYR A 118 -10.25 -16.15 -5.73
CA TYR A 118 -9.57 -14.91 -5.36
C TYR A 118 -8.40 -15.21 -4.39
N PRO A 119 -7.31 -14.41 -4.38
CA PRO A 119 -6.20 -14.52 -3.42
C PRO A 119 -6.68 -14.46 -1.96
N ALA A 120 -5.90 -14.98 -1.01
CA ALA A 120 -6.39 -15.21 0.35
C ALA A 120 -6.46 -13.96 1.24
N ASP A 121 -5.63 -12.97 0.94
CA ASP A 121 -5.57 -11.62 1.53
C ASP A 121 -6.77 -10.74 1.13
N TRP A 122 -7.30 -10.91 -0.10
CA TRP A 122 -8.19 -9.94 -0.75
C TRP A 122 -9.40 -9.56 0.12
N GLY A 123 -9.37 -8.32 0.62
CA GLY A 123 -10.41 -7.72 1.44
C GLY A 123 -11.79 -7.59 0.75
N PRO A 124 -12.81 -7.05 1.45
CA PRO A 124 -14.15 -6.91 0.89
C PRO A 124 -14.22 -6.12 -0.43
N VAL A 125 -13.36 -5.11 -0.59
CA VAL A 125 -13.36 -4.20 -1.76
C VAL A 125 -12.94 -4.92 -3.04
N ARG A 126 -11.72 -5.48 -3.10
CA ARG A 126 -11.20 -6.27 -4.24
C ARG A 126 -12.19 -7.39 -4.65
N ARG A 127 -12.78 -8.07 -3.67
CA ARG A 127 -13.83 -9.10 -3.89
C ARG A 127 -15.11 -8.53 -4.50
N ALA A 128 -15.56 -7.34 -4.08
CA ALA A 128 -16.72 -6.68 -4.67
C ALA A 128 -16.47 -6.22 -6.12
N VAL A 129 -15.25 -5.81 -6.48
CA VAL A 129 -14.88 -5.53 -7.89
C VAL A 129 -15.04 -6.80 -8.74
N LEU A 130 -14.54 -7.94 -8.25
CA LEU A 130 -14.66 -9.24 -8.92
C LEU A 130 -16.13 -9.70 -9.07
N GLU A 131 -16.98 -9.48 -8.07
CA GLU A 131 -18.42 -9.76 -8.19
C GLU A 131 -19.12 -8.84 -9.22
N ARG A 132 -18.77 -7.55 -9.28
CA ARG A 132 -19.32 -6.62 -10.29
C ARG A 132 -18.88 -7.01 -11.71
N ALA A 133 -17.61 -7.36 -11.91
CA ALA A 133 -17.10 -7.91 -13.16
C ALA A 133 -17.85 -9.19 -13.59
N ALA A 134 -18.21 -10.05 -12.64
CA ALA A 134 -19.00 -11.25 -12.91
C ALA A 134 -20.45 -10.96 -13.32
N VAL A 135 -21.06 -9.90 -12.77
CA VAL A 135 -22.39 -9.42 -13.16
C VAL A 135 -22.35 -8.80 -14.55
N LEU A 136 -21.35 -7.96 -14.86
CA LEU A 136 -21.12 -7.39 -16.19
C LEU A 136 -20.89 -8.48 -17.25
N ALA A 137 -20.16 -9.55 -16.90
CA ALA A 137 -19.97 -10.72 -17.75
C ALA A 137 -21.21 -11.63 -17.89
N GLY A 138 -22.30 -11.34 -17.19
CA GLY A 138 -23.57 -12.06 -17.30
C GLY A 138 -23.66 -13.37 -16.52
N PHE A 139 -22.73 -13.65 -15.59
CA PHE A 139 -22.85 -14.81 -14.69
C PHE A 139 -23.92 -14.63 -13.61
N GLY A 140 -24.27 -13.38 -13.28
CA GLY A 140 -25.19 -13.07 -12.18
C GLY A 140 -24.53 -13.30 -10.83
N ARG A 141 -25.24 -13.94 -9.88
CA ARG A 141 -24.66 -14.24 -8.56
C ARG A 141 -23.68 -15.42 -8.66
N VAL A 142 -22.39 -15.11 -8.52
CA VAL A 142 -21.32 -16.10 -8.34
C VAL A 142 -21.20 -16.52 -6.87
N ARG A 143 -20.31 -17.48 -6.62
CA ARG A 143 -19.72 -17.75 -5.31
C ARG A 143 -18.23 -17.43 -5.38
N LEU A 144 -17.66 -16.87 -4.33
CA LEU A 144 -16.22 -16.69 -4.22
C LEU A 144 -15.59 -17.85 -3.41
N LEU A 145 -14.36 -18.23 -3.71
CA LEU A 145 -13.54 -19.20 -2.96
C LEU A 145 -12.06 -18.79 -2.95
N ALA A 146 -11.40 -18.81 -1.79
CA ALA A 146 -9.98 -18.49 -1.71
C ALA A 146 -9.11 -19.49 -2.51
N GLU A 147 -8.17 -18.97 -3.31
CA GLU A 147 -7.26 -19.71 -4.20
C GLU A 147 -6.53 -20.88 -3.48
N PRO A 148 -5.93 -20.73 -2.27
CA PRO A 148 -5.31 -21.85 -1.57
C PRO A 148 -6.28 -22.92 -1.05
N ILE A 149 -7.51 -22.55 -0.68
CA ILE A 149 -8.54 -23.54 -0.29
C ILE A 149 -8.93 -24.40 -1.51
N ALA A 150 -9.00 -23.78 -2.69
CA ALA A 150 -9.19 -24.51 -3.94
C ALA A 150 -7.98 -25.43 -4.26
N ALA A 151 -6.75 -24.93 -4.15
CA ALA A 151 -5.54 -25.71 -4.38
C ALA A 151 -5.39 -26.92 -3.43
N ALA A 152 -5.71 -26.76 -2.14
CA ALA A 152 -5.73 -27.87 -1.17
C ALA A 152 -6.84 -28.90 -1.47
N THR A 153 -8.01 -28.44 -1.90
CA THR A 153 -9.09 -29.33 -2.36
C THR A 153 -8.65 -30.17 -3.57
N TYR A 154 -7.88 -29.58 -4.50
CA TYR A 154 -7.26 -30.32 -5.61
C TYR A 154 -6.21 -31.32 -5.14
N CYS A 155 -5.37 -30.96 -4.15
CA CYS A 155 -4.38 -31.87 -3.56
C CYS A 155 -5.04 -33.14 -2.98
N ALA A 156 -6.10 -32.95 -2.18
CA ALA A 156 -6.83 -34.05 -1.54
C ALA A 156 -7.64 -34.88 -2.54
N GLU A 157 -8.50 -34.26 -3.34
CA GLU A 157 -9.52 -34.99 -4.12
C GLU A 157 -9.08 -35.38 -5.54
N ILE A 158 -8.09 -34.70 -6.13
CA ILE A 158 -7.71 -34.88 -7.55
C ILE A 158 -6.30 -35.45 -7.71
N LEU A 159 -5.31 -34.97 -6.95
CA LEU A 159 -4.01 -35.67 -6.83
C LEU A 159 -4.12 -36.93 -5.97
N GLY A 160 -5.17 -37.07 -5.16
CA GLY A 160 -5.38 -38.22 -4.28
C GLY A 160 -4.37 -38.30 -3.13
N ARG A 161 -3.82 -37.16 -2.68
CA ARG A 161 -2.90 -37.10 -1.55
C ARG A 161 -3.68 -37.35 -0.26
N GLU A 162 -3.28 -38.37 0.50
CA GLU A 162 -3.88 -38.64 1.81
C GLU A 162 -3.51 -37.53 2.81
N ILE A 163 -4.44 -36.60 3.03
CA ILE A 163 -4.34 -35.54 4.02
C ILE A 163 -5.24 -35.92 5.21
N PRO A 164 -4.67 -36.17 6.42
CA PRO A 164 -5.45 -36.58 7.58
C PRO A 164 -6.33 -35.43 8.10
N ARG A 165 -7.25 -35.77 9.02
CA ARG A 165 -7.96 -34.77 9.84
C ARG A 165 -6.95 -34.04 10.73
N GLY A 166 -7.12 -32.72 10.88
CA GLY A 166 -6.14 -31.85 11.50
C GLY A 166 -4.85 -31.66 10.68
N GLY A 167 -4.71 -32.34 9.54
CA GLY A 167 -3.53 -32.29 8.69
C GLY A 167 -3.39 -30.94 7.99
N ALA A 168 -2.21 -30.34 8.10
CA ALA A 168 -1.85 -29.10 7.44
C ALA A 168 -1.30 -29.34 6.02
N VAL A 169 -1.54 -28.38 5.13
CA VAL A 169 -1.03 -28.32 3.77
C VAL A 169 -0.53 -26.90 3.50
N ALA A 170 0.72 -26.77 3.08
CA ALA A 170 1.24 -25.51 2.57
C ALA A 170 0.93 -25.41 1.06
N ILE A 171 0.37 -24.28 0.63
CA ILE A 171 0.15 -23.93 -0.76
C ILE A 171 1.13 -22.82 -1.12
N PHE A 172 1.91 -23.03 -2.18
CA PHE A 172 2.90 -22.09 -2.70
C PHE A 172 2.48 -21.69 -4.12
N ASP A 173 1.88 -20.51 -4.29
CA ASP A 173 1.57 -19.96 -5.61
C ASP A 173 2.64 -18.97 -6.05
N PHE A 174 3.47 -19.39 -6.99
CA PHE A 174 4.39 -18.47 -7.64
C PHE A 174 3.78 -18.07 -8.98
N GLY A 175 3.01 -16.99 -8.92
CA GLY A 175 2.19 -16.50 -10.01
C GLY A 175 2.99 -15.80 -11.11
N GLY A 176 2.25 -15.07 -11.94
CA GLY A 176 2.84 -14.20 -12.96
C GLY A 176 3.39 -12.88 -12.40
N GLY A 177 2.78 -12.37 -11.33
CA GLY A 177 3.06 -11.05 -10.75
C GLY A 177 2.50 -10.90 -9.33
N THR A 178 2.46 -12.00 -8.58
CA THR A 178 2.34 -12.08 -7.12
C THR A 178 3.03 -13.39 -6.73
N PHE A 179 3.53 -13.44 -5.50
CA PHE A 179 3.85 -14.67 -4.80
C PHE A 179 2.91 -14.77 -3.60
N ASP A 180 2.13 -15.85 -3.53
CA ASP A 180 1.12 -16.07 -2.50
C ASP A 180 1.42 -17.39 -1.77
N VAL A 181 1.44 -17.38 -0.44
CA VAL A 181 1.59 -18.57 0.38
C VAL A 181 0.51 -18.66 1.45
N ALA A 182 -0.03 -19.85 1.66
CA ALA A 182 -0.96 -20.09 2.76
C ALA A 182 -0.83 -21.51 3.30
N VAL A 183 -0.83 -21.65 4.62
CA VAL A 183 -1.03 -22.95 5.26
C VAL A 183 -2.51 -23.12 5.57
N VAL A 184 -3.08 -24.23 5.11
CA VAL A 184 -4.48 -24.57 5.34
C VAL A 184 -4.57 -25.92 6.06
N ARG A 185 -5.46 -26.02 7.04
CA ARG A 185 -5.69 -27.23 7.84
C ARG A 185 -6.99 -27.90 7.44
N ARG A 186 -6.97 -29.22 7.27
CA ARG A 186 -8.17 -30.01 7.03
C ARG A 186 -8.96 -30.14 8.33
N GLU A 187 -10.26 -29.86 8.28
CA GLU A 187 -11.15 -29.93 9.43
C GLU A 187 -11.21 -31.34 10.05
N ASP A 188 -11.43 -31.41 11.36
CA ASP A 188 -11.57 -32.66 12.12
C ASP A 188 -12.95 -33.33 11.97
N ASP A 189 -13.90 -32.67 11.30
CA ASP A 189 -15.24 -33.19 11.06
C ASP A 189 -15.30 -34.17 9.87
N ASP A 190 -16.50 -34.69 9.60
CA ASP A 190 -16.76 -35.58 8.45
C ASP A 190 -16.90 -34.82 7.11
N SER A 191 -16.79 -33.50 7.09
CA SER A 191 -16.98 -32.70 5.86
C SER A 191 -15.78 -32.73 4.93
N GLY A 192 -14.57 -32.89 5.49
CA GLY A 192 -13.32 -32.83 4.74
C GLY A 192 -12.96 -31.45 4.17
N ARG A 193 -13.65 -30.37 4.58
CA ARG A 193 -13.29 -28.98 4.25
C ARG A 193 -11.87 -28.63 4.74
N PHE A 194 -11.34 -27.55 4.19
CA PHE A 194 -10.14 -26.88 4.69
C PHE A 194 -10.52 -25.51 5.27
N ARG A 195 -9.74 -25.07 6.26
CA ARG A 195 -9.69 -23.66 6.71
C ARG A 195 -8.25 -23.16 6.62
N THR A 196 -8.07 -21.85 6.44
CA THR A 196 -6.76 -21.22 6.54
C THR A 196 -6.25 -21.25 7.98
N LEU A 197 -4.92 -21.30 8.14
CA LEU A 197 -4.22 -21.06 9.40
C LEU A 197 -3.53 -19.69 9.34
N ALA A 198 -2.60 -19.54 8.41
CA ALA A 198 -1.86 -18.31 8.13
C ALA A 198 -1.79 -18.07 6.62
N VAL A 199 -1.57 -16.81 6.27
CA VAL A 199 -1.30 -16.30 4.91
C VAL A 199 -0.04 -15.45 4.95
N GLY A 200 0.73 -15.49 3.88
CA GLY A 200 1.80 -14.55 3.57
C GLY A 200 1.90 -14.40 2.06
N GLY A 201 2.75 -13.48 1.61
CA GLY A 201 2.91 -13.21 0.20
C GLY A 201 3.78 -11.98 -0.03
N LEU A 202 4.13 -11.76 -1.29
CA LEU A 202 4.98 -10.68 -1.75
C LEU A 202 4.37 -10.16 -3.07
N ASP A 203 3.71 -8.99 -3.02
CA ASP A 203 3.00 -8.37 -4.15
C ASP A 203 3.98 -7.87 -5.23
N ASP A 204 5.19 -7.49 -4.83
CA ASP A 204 6.30 -7.08 -5.70
C ASP A 204 6.90 -8.26 -6.49
N LEU A 205 6.66 -9.50 -6.02
CA LEU A 205 7.39 -10.69 -6.46
C LEU A 205 6.60 -11.55 -7.45
N GLY A 206 7.20 -11.92 -8.57
CA GLY A 206 6.51 -12.74 -9.55
C GLY A 206 7.37 -13.25 -10.71
N GLY A 207 6.71 -13.94 -11.63
CA GLY A 207 7.32 -14.36 -12.88
C GLY A 207 7.76 -13.20 -13.78
N LEU A 208 7.12 -12.04 -13.68
CA LEU A 208 7.45 -10.80 -14.42
C LEU A 208 8.81 -10.23 -14.02
N ASP A 209 9.16 -10.38 -12.76
CA ASP A 209 10.31 -9.72 -12.15
C ASP A 209 11.58 -10.54 -12.45
N VAL A 210 11.41 -11.86 -12.58
CA VAL A 210 12.37 -12.75 -13.26
C VAL A 210 12.45 -12.47 -14.77
N ASP A 211 11.36 -12.13 -15.48
CA ASP A 211 11.47 -11.66 -16.88
C ASP A 211 12.29 -10.36 -16.96
N MET A 212 12.12 -9.45 -16.00
CA MET A 212 12.84 -8.17 -15.91
C MET A 212 14.33 -8.36 -15.66
N ALA A 213 14.72 -9.19 -14.68
CA ALA A 213 16.13 -9.50 -14.41
C ALA A 213 16.84 -10.13 -15.62
N LEU A 214 16.15 -11.02 -16.36
CA LEU A 214 16.64 -11.59 -17.61
C LEU A 214 16.75 -10.53 -18.73
N ALA A 215 15.75 -9.65 -18.86
CA ALA A 215 15.75 -8.57 -19.85
C ALA A 215 16.89 -7.57 -19.59
N ALA A 216 17.17 -7.22 -18.34
CA ALA A 216 18.29 -6.35 -17.95
C ALA A 216 19.66 -7.03 -18.19
N HIS A 217 19.80 -8.31 -17.85
CA HIS A 217 21.01 -9.09 -18.15
C HIS A 217 21.30 -9.13 -19.65
N LEU A 218 20.28 -9.44 -20.47
CA LEU A 218 20.38 -9.41 -21.93
C LEU A 218 20.64 -7.99 -22.45
N GLY A 219 20.05 -6.97 -21.82
CA GLY A 219 20.23 -5.56 -22.13
C GLY A 219 21.70 -5.12 -22.05
N ARG A 220 22.41 -5.51 -20.98
CA ARG A 220 23.87 -5.31 -20.88
C ARG A 220 24.64 -5.91 -22.07
N ILE A 221 24.20 -7.08 -22.57
CA ILE A 221 24.80 -7.76 -23.73
C ILE A 221 24.42 -7.09 -25.06
N VAL A 222 23.21 -6.52 -25.19
CA VAL A 222 22.78 -5.75 -26.36
C VAL A 222 23.51 -4.41 -26.41
N ALA A 223 23.49 -3.62 -25.32
CA ALA A 223 24.11 -2.30 -25.25
C ALA A 223 25.61 -2.34 -25.59
N GLY A 224 26.34 -3.38 -25.16
CA GLY A 224 27.76 -3.59 -25.52
C GLY A 224 28.03 -3.97 -26.98
N ARG A 225 27.00 -4.09 -27.83
CA ARG A 225 27.08 -4.52 -29.24
C ARG A 225 26.35 -3.55 -30.19
N ASP A 226 25.17 -3.09 -29.78
CA ASP A 226 24.30 -2.17 -30.48
C ASP A 226 23.55 -1.31 -29.43
N PRO A 227 24.13 -0.15 -29.04
CA PRO A 227 23.49 0.77 -28.10
C PRO A 227 22.18 1.37 -28.63
N GLU A 228 22.08 1.60 -29.93
CA GLU A 228 20.89 2.20 -30.57
C GLU A 228 19.70 1.23 -30.52
N LEU A 229 19.94 -0.07 -30.69
CA LEU A 229 18.93 -1.11 -30.47
C LEU A 229 18.52 -1.19 -28.99
N TRP A 230 19.47 -1.15 -28.05
CA TRP A 230 19.11 -1.22 -26.63
C TRP A 230 18.25 -0.03 -26.21
N GLN A 231 18.65 1.19 -26.58
CA GLN A 231 17.91 2.41 -26.26
C GLN A 231 16.45 2.33 -26.75
N ARG A 232 16.21 1.85 -27.97
CA ARG A 232 14.85 1.66 -28.50
C ARG A 232 14.01 0.61 -27.76
N LEU A 233 14.64 -0.26 -26.97
CA LEU A 233 13.96 -1.29 -26.17
C LEU A 233 13.73 -0.82 -24.72
N SER A 234 14.66 -0.03 -24.14
CA SER A 234 14.52 0.61 -22.82
C SER A 234 13.62 1.85 -22.86
N GLU A 235 13.81 2.74 -23.83
CA GLU A 235 13.11 4.02 -24.02
C GLU A 235 12.35 4.04 -25.37
N PRO A 236 11.18 3.39 -25.48
CA PRO A 236 10.47 3.26 -26.76
C PRO A 236 9.72 4.53 -27.18
N GLU A 237 10.39 5.46 -27.88
CA GLU A 237 9.82 6.73 -28.35
C GLU A 237 8.60 6.59 -29.29
N THR A 238 8.49 5.50 -30.07
CA THR A 238 7.43 5.35 -31.08
C THR A 238 6.66 4.03 -30.99
N THR A 239 5.49 3.97 -31.65
CA THR A 239 4.71 2.72 -31.81
C THR A 239 5.48 1.60 -32.52
N ALA A 240 6.59 1.88 -33.22
CA ALA A 240 7.46 0.84 -33.75
C ALA A 240 8.37 0.25 -32.65
N ASP A 241 8.89 1.12 -31.78
CA ASP A 241 9.78 0.75 -30.68
C ASP A 241 9.01 0.03 -29.57
N LEU A 242 7.78 0.46 -29.27
CA LEU A 242 6.85 -0.26 -28.40
C LEU A 242 6.56 -1.69 -28.88
N ARG A 243 6.46 -1.92 -30.21
CA ARG A 243 6.27 -3.27 -30.77
C ARG A 243 7.54 -4.10 -30.65
N ASP A 244 8.70 -3.51 -30.92
CA ASP A 244 9.99 -4.17 -30.77
C ASP A 244 10.23 -4.55 -29.30
N ARG A 245 9.94 -3.65 -28.34
CA ARG A 245 9.96 -3.94 -26.89
C ARG A 245 9.01 -5.09 -26.54
N LEU A 246 7.73 -5.01 -26.93
CA LEU A 246 6.74 -6.07 -26.66
C LEU A 246 7.19 -7.44 -27.23
N ALA A 247 7.79 -7.45 -28.43
CA ALA A 247 8.33 -8.67 -29.03
C ALA A 247 9.56 -9.20 -28.26
N PHE A 248 10.48 -8.33 -27.86
CA PHE A 248 11.66 -8.71 -27.07
C PHE A 248 11.27 -9.30 -25.72
N TRP A 249 10.39 -8.64 -24.96
CA TRP A 249 9.89 -9.18 -23.67
C TRP A 249 9.14 -10.52 -23.85
N GLY A 250 8.44 -10.71 -24.97
CA GLY A 250 7.85 -12.00 -25.34
C GLY A 250 8.89 -13.11 -25.56
N GLU A 251 10.01 -12.81 -26.24
CA GLU A 251 11.13 -13.74 -26.44
C GLU A 251 11.87 -14.05 -25.13
N VAL A 252 12.05 -13.06 -24.24
CA VAL A 252 12.63 -13.26 -22.90
C VAL A 252 11.78 -14.23 -22.07
N ARG A 253 10.47 -14.01 -22.00
CA ARG A 253 9.53 -14.91 -21.31
C ARG A 253 9.54 -16.31 -21.91
N ALA A 254 9.49 -16.41 -23.25
CA ALA A 254 9.55 -17.69 -23.94
C ALA A 254 10.86 -18.45 -23.64
N ALA A 255 11.99 -17.75 -23.50
CA ALA A 255 13.25 -18.34 -23.08
C ALA A 255 13.23 -18.80 -21.62
N LYS A 256 12.73 -18.00 -20.67
CA LYS A 256 12.52 -18.41 -19.27
C LYS A 256 11.69 -19.68 -19.18
N GLU A 257 10.52 -19.68 -19.81
CA GLU A 257 9.61 -20.83 -19.86
C GLU A 257 10.25 -22.06 -20.52
N MET A 258 11.10 -21.86 -21.54
CA MET A 258 11.82 -22.95 -22.21
C MET A 258 12.92 -23.55 -21.32
N LEU A 259 13.64 -22.72 -20.55
CA LEU A 259 14.73 -23.16 -19.66
C LEU A 259 14.28 -24.02 -18.48
N SER A 260 13.02 -23.90 -18.04
CA SER A 260 12.40 -24.87 -17.14
C SER A 260 12.37 -26.31 -17.70
N ARG A 261 12.62 -26.49 -19.01
CA ARG A 261 12.71 -27.80 -19.70
C ARG A 261 14.09 -28.06 -20.34
N THR A 262 14.74 -27.07 -20.94
CA THR A 262 16.06 -27.20 -21.60
C THR A 262 17.20 -26.52 -20.82
N SER A 263 18.45 -26.89 -21.08
CA SER A 263 19.63 -26.22 -20.50
C SER A 263 19.98 -24.88 -21.16
N THR A 264 19.41 -24.61 -22.34
CA THR A 264 19.65 -23.41 -23.15
C THR A 264 18.39 -23.02 -23.92
N ALA A 265 18.16 -21.73 -24.10
CA ALA A 265 17.11 -21.18 -24.97
C ALA A 265 17.69 -20.06 -25.86
N PRO A 266 17.24 -19.92 -27.12
CA PRO A 266 17.50 -18.73 -27.92
C PRO A 266 16.59 -17.57 -27.49
N VAL A 267 17.04 -16.34 -27.74
CA VAL A 267 16.23 -15.12 -27.67
C VAL A 267 16.44 -14.35 -28.97
N ALA A 268 15.38 -14.12 -29.75
CA ALA A 268 15.46 -13.29 -30.94
C ALA A 268 15.50 -11.80 -30.57
N LEU A 269 16.24 -11.00 -31.36
CA LEU A 269 16.27 -9.55 -31.25
C LEU A 269 15.48 -8.92 -32.41
N PRO A 270 14.61 -7.93 -32.15
CA PRO A 270 13.89 -7.23 -33.22
C PRO A 270 14.82 -6.63 -34.28
N GLY A 271 14.38 -6.68 -35.54
CA GLY A 271 15.15 -6.23 -36.71
C GLY A 271 16.37 -7.08 -37.08
N HIS A 272 16.81 -8.00 -36.22
CA HIS A 272 18.15 -8.61 -36.30
C HIS A 272 18.15 -10.09 -36.71
N ASN A 273 19.01 -10.43 -37.68
CA ASN A 273 19.27 -11.80 -38.12
C ASN A 273 20.66 -11.83 -38.79
N PRO A 274 21.63 -12.68 -38.36
CA PRO A 274 21.46 -13.95 -37.65
C PRO A 274 21.88 -13.96 -36.17
N MET A 275 22.14 -12.81 -35.54
CA MET A 275 22.58 -12.74 -34.14
C MET A 275 21.43 -12.83 -33.14
N GLY A 276 20.89 -14.04 -32.96
CA GLY A 276 20.12 -14.36 -31.76
C GLY A 276 21.02 -14.38 -30.53
N LEU A 277 20.48 -13.99 -29.38
CA LEU A 277 21.11 -14.22 -28.08
C LEU A 277 20.77 -15.64 -27.58
N HIS A 278 21.47 -16.07 -26.54
CA HIS A 278 21.20 -17.31 -25.84
C HIS A 278 21.21 -17.05 -24.34
N LEU A 279 20.25 -17.64 -23.63
CA LEU A 279 20.26 -17.80 -22.19
C LEU A 279 20.51 -19.28 -21.87
N THR A 280 21.27 -19.55 -20.81
CA THR A 280 21.43 -20.87 -20.20
C THR A 280 20.53 -21.00 -18.97
N ARG A 281 20.30 -22.24 -18.54
CA ARG A 281 19.59 -22.48 -17.27
C ARG A 281 20.38 -21.97 -16.07
N ASP A 282 21.71 -21.96 -16.15
CA ASP A 282 22.55 -21.57 -15.03
C ASP A 282 22.55 -20.04 -14.84
N GLU A 283 22.51 -19.27 -15.94
CA GLU A 283 22.22 -17.83 -15.91
C GLU A 283 20.80 -17.54 -15.38
N LEU A 284 19.78 -18.28 -15.84
CA LEU A 284 18.42 -18.15 -15.28
C LEU A 284 18.39 -18.45 -13.78
N GLN A 285 19.04 -19.53 -13.33
CA GLN A 285 19.05 -19.89 -11.91
C GLN A 285 19.74 -18.81 -11.09
N SER A 286 20.92 -18.33 -11.52
CA SER A 286 21.65 -17.26 -10.82
C SER A 286 20.90 -15.92 -10.75
N LEU A 287 20.05 -15.63 -11.74
CA LEU A 287 19.24 -14.40 -11.77
C LEU A 287 17.87 -14.56 -11.07
N ALA A 288 17.37 -15.80 -10.94
CA ALA A 288 16.12 -16.11 -10.25
C ALA A 288 16.31 -16.44 -8.76
N ASP A 289 17.52 -16.76 -8.32
CA ASP A 289 17.81 -17.21 -6.95
C ASP A 289 17.43 -16.22 -5.83
N PRO A 290 17.62 -14.88 -5.94
CA PRO A 290 17.16 -13.96 -4.89
C PRO A 290 15.63 -13.99 -4.75
N PHE A 291 14.93 -13.84 -5.88
CA PHE A 291 13.47 -13.91 -5.98
C PHE A 291 12.91 -15.24 -5.45
N VAL A 292 13.57 -16.37 -5.74
CA VAL A 292 13.16 -17.68 -5.24
C VAL A 292 13.45 -17.84 -3.75
N SER A 293 14.53 -17.24 -3.24
CA SER A 293 14.87 -17.32 -1.81
C SER A 293 13.90 -16.51 -0.96
N ARG A 294 13.58 -15.25 -1.34
CA ARG A 294 12.52 -14.45 -0.68
C ARG A 294 11.19 -15.21 -0.55
N ALA A 295 10.71 -15.82 -1.64
CA ALA A 295 9.52 -16.67 -1.60
C ALA A 295 9.64 -17.92 -0.71
N VAL A 296 10.83 -18.55 -0.68
CA VAL A 296 11.11 -19.76 0.14
C VAL A 296 11.16 -19.43 1.64
N ASP A 297 11.69 -18.26 2.00
CA ASP A 297 11.79 -17.81 3.38
C ASP A 297 10.47 -17.22 3.90
N GLU A 298 9.68 -16.53 3.07
CA GLU A 298 8.29 -16.21 3.45
C GLU A 298 7.43 -17.49 3.56
N THR A 299 7.73 -18.54 2.78
CA THR A 299 7.09 -19.85 3.01
C THR A 299 7.47 -20.48 4.35
N ARG A 300 8.70 -20.23 4.84
CA ARG A 300 9.12 -20.64 6.18
C ARG A 300 8.34 -19.83 7.23
N ARG A 301 8.42 -18.49 7.18
CA ARG A 301 7.72 -17.57 8.09
C ARG A 301 6.21 -17.89 8.16
N THR A 302 5.52 -18.04 7.02
CA THR A 302 4.09 -18.45 6.97
C THR A 302 3.81 -19.85 7.55
N VAL A 303 4.75 -20.79 7.49
CA VAL A 303 4.58 -22.14 8.10
C VAL A 303 4.76 -22.10 9.61
N GLU A 304 5.67 -21.27 10.09
CA GLU A 304 5.91 -21.02 11.52
C GLU A 304 4.70 -20.27 12.15
N ARG A 305 4.28 -19.14 11.55
CA ARG A 305 3.06 -18.39 11.92
C ARG A 305 1.76 -19.22 11.86
N ALA A 306 1.76 -20.36 11.17
CA ALA A 306 0.62 -21.29 11.15
C ALA A 306 0.55 -22.25 12.37
N GLY A 307 1.56 -22.23 13.26
CA GLY A 307 1.69 -23.20 14.35
C GLY A 307 1.83 -24.64 13.83
N VAL A 308 2.72 -24.86 12.86
CA VAL A 308 2.97 -26.16 12.22
C VAL A 308 4.47 -26.33 11.96
N ALA A 309 5.10 -27.35 12.55
CA ALA A 309 6.48 -27.65 12.18
C ALA A 309 6.54 -28.15 10.72
N PRO A 310 7.53 -27.76 9.89
CA PRO A 310 7.58 -28.17 8.48
C PRO A 310 7.47 -29.69 8.26
N ALA A 311 8.02 -30.51 9.15
CA ALA A 311 7.95 -31.96 9.11
C ALA A 311 6.53 -32.56 9.32
N GLU A 312 5.56 -31.75 9.79
CA GLU A 312 4.17 -32.15 10.02
C GLU A 312 3.23 -31.83 8.84
N LEU A 313 3.71 -31.08 7.84
CA LEU A 313 2.97 -30.78 6.62
C LEU A 313 2.67 -32.07 5.83
N ALA A 314 1.39 -32.41 5.70
CA ALA A 314 0.94 -33.57 4.94
C ALA A 314 1.28 -33.44 3.43
N ALA A 315 1.32 -32.20 2.94
CA ALA A 315 1.87 -31.82 1.66
C ALA A 315 2.31 -30.35 1.63
N LEU A 316 3.29 -30.07 0.77
CA LEU A 316 3.58 -28.74 0.21
C LEU A 316 3.22 -28.83 -1.28
N LEU A 317 2.24 -28.06 -1.75
CA LEU A 317 1.77 -28.07 -3.14
C LEU A 317 2.26 -26.81 -3.85
N LEU A 318 2.96 -26.99 -4.98
CA LEU A 318 3.30 -25.87 -5.84
C LEU A 318 2.17 -25.61 -6.85
N VAL A 319 1.73 -24.36 -6.92
CA VAL A 319 0.78 -23.81 -7.89
C VAL A 319 1.39 -22.55 -8.53
N GLY A 320 0.73 -21.99 -9.53
CA GLY A 320 1.27 -20.86 -10.31
C GLY A 320 2.26 -21.27 -11.41
N GLY A 321 2.39 -20.41 -12.43
CA GLY A 321 3.20 -20.69 -13.62
C GLY A 321 4.72 -20.68 -13.36
N SER A 322 5.18 -19.85 -12.42
CA SER A 322 6.61 -19.65 -12.13
C SER A 322 7.19 -20.80 -11.29
N SER A 323 6.35 -21.48 -10.50
CA SER A 323 6.66 -22.75 -9.82
C SER A 323 7.15 -23.89 -10.73
N ARG A 324 7.02 -23.74 -12.06
CA ARG A 324 7.64 -24.66 -13.03
C ARG A 324 9.18 -24.60 -13.07
N MET A 325 9.79 -23.56 -12.51
CA MET A 325 11.26 -23.43 -12.46
C MET A 325 11.86 -24.47 -11.50
N PRO A 326 12.78 -25.35 -11.94
CA PRO A 326 13.34 -26.41 -11.09
C PRO A 326 14.03 -25.91 -9.80
N LEU A 327 14.50 -24.65 -9.80
CA LEU A 327 15.11 -24.00 -8.65
C LEU A 327 14.14 -23.89 -7.47
N VAL A 328 12.87 -23.52 -7.72
CA VAL A 328 11.82 -23.35 -6.70
C VAL A 328 11.64 -24.62 -5.87
N ALA A 329 11.38 -25.75 -6.54
CA ALA A 329 11.22 -27.03 -5.88
C ALA A 329 12.51 -27.53 -5.18
N THR A 330 13.68 -27.08 -5.65
CA THR A 330 14.97 -27.42 -5.05
C THR A 330 15.24 -26.63 -3.78
N ARG A 331 15.03 -25.30 -3.81
CA ARG A 331 15.19 -24.39 -2.66
C ARG A 331 14.18 -24.69 -1.55
N LEU A 332 12.90 -24.87 -1.88
CA LEU A 332 11.87 -25.28 -0.92
C LEU A 332 12.21 -26.62 -0.24
N HIS A 333 12.69 -27.60 -1.00
CA HIS A 333 13.07 -28.89 -0.41
C HIS A 333 14.30 -28.78 0.50
N ALA A 334 15.26 -27.92 0.15
CA ALA A 334 16.46 -27.68 0.95
C ALA A 334 16.16 -26.92 2.26
N ARG A 335 15.28 -25.90 2.24
CA ARG A 335 14.93 -25.08 3.41
C ARG A 335 13.96 -25.80 4.37
N LEU A 336 12.93 -26.46 3.84
CA LEU A 336 11.82 -27.01 4.64
C LEU A 336 11.91 -28.52 4.89
N GLY A 337 12.82 -29.23 4.20
CA GLY A 337 12.95 -30.70 4.24
C GLY A 337 11.78 -31.48 3.60
N VAL A 338 10.61 -30.85 3.43
CA VAL A 338 9.43 -31.42 2.76
C VAL A 338 9.70 -31.55 1.26
N ALA A 339 9.29 -32.65 0.64
CA ALA A 339 9.36 -32.81 -0.82
C ALA A 339 8.12 -32.16 -1.49
N PRO A 340 8.29 -31.09 -2.31
CA PRO A 340 7.15 -30.41 -2.92
C PRO A 340 6.42 -31.27 -3.94
N ALA A 341 5.09 -31.21 -3.94
CA ALA A 341 4.24 -31.77 -4.97
C ALA A 341 4.09 -30.77 -6.12
N VAL A 342 4.60 -31.12 -7.30
CA VAL A 342 4.55 -30.29 -8.51
C VAL A 342 3.57 -30.89 -9.53
N PRO A 343 2.42 -30.25 -9.79
CA PRO A 343 1.49 -30.67 -10.85
C PRO A 343 2.12 -30.54 -12.25
N GLU A 344 1.69 -31.36 -13.20
CA GLU A 344 2.13 -31.26 -14.61
C GLU A 344 1.75 -29.89 -15.23
N GLN A 345 0.63 -29.33 -14.78
CA GLN A 345 0.16 -27.99 -15.12
C GLN A 345 -0.27 -27.29 -13.81
N PRO A 346 0.64 -26.56 -13.12
CA PRO A 346 0.35 -25.87 -11.85
C PRO A 346 -0.59 -24.66 -12.01
N GLU A 347 -1.02 -24.34 -13.23
CA GLU A 347 -2.07 -23.36 -13.54
C GLU A 347 -3.50 -23.95 -13.46
N LEU A 348 -3.65 -25.28 -13.36
CA LEU A 348 -4.95 -25.96 -13.27
C LEU A 348 -5.51 -26.25 -11.86
N PRO A 349 -4.70 -26.43 -10.79
CA PRO A 349 -5.17 -26.87 -9.47
C PRO A 349 -6.31 -26.04 -8.89
N VAL A 350 -6.16 -24.71 -8.89
CA VAL A 350 -7.13 -23.75 -8.35
C VAL A 350 -8.50 -23.95 -8.99
N ALA A 351 -8.61 -23.80 -10.32
CA ALA A 351 -9.90 -23.95 -11.02
C ALA A 351 -10.50 -25.36 -10.90
N PHE A 352 -9.70 -26.43 -10.87
CA PHE A 352 -10.21 -27.80 -10.71
C PHE A 352 -10.69 -28.08 -9.27
N GLY A 353 -9.98 -27.59 -8.25
CA GLY A 353 -10.36 -27.71 -6.85
C GLY A 353 -11.59 -26.89 -6.49
N ALA A 354 -11.70 -25.66 -7.02
CA ALA A 354 -12.87 -24.81 -6.88
C ALA A 354 -14.13 -25.45 -7.48
N LEU A 355 -13.99 -26.24 -8.56
CA LEU A 355 -15.10 -27.03 -9.08
C LEU A 355 -15.50 -28.18 -8.15
N ARG A 356 -14.56 -28.88 -7.52
CA ARG A 356 -14.87 -29.94 -6.54
C ARG A 356 -15.63 -29.37 -5.34
N PHE A 357 -15.16 -28.24 -4.80
CA PHE A 357 -15.87 -27.47 -3.76
C PHE A 357 -17.31 -27.10 -4.17
N ALA A 358 -17.52 -26.72 -5.43
CA ALA A 358 -18.86 -26.42 -5.97
C ALA A 358 -19.82 -27.63 -6.01
N VAL A 359 -19.29 -28.87 -6.00
CA VAL A 359 -20.04 -30.13 -6.07
C VAL A 359 -20.31 -30.72 -4.68
N THR A 360 -19.38 -30.54 -3.73
CA THR A 360 -19.47 -31.06 -2.37
C THR A 360 -20.35 -30.18 -1.47
N ASP A 361 -20.22 -28.86 -1.55
CA ASP A 361 -21.11 -27.95 -0.81
C ASP A 361 -22.48 -27.80 -1.50
N ARG A 362 -23.40 -28.68 -1.09
CA ARG A 362 -24.79 -28.74 -1.54
C ARG A 362 -25.74 -27.83 -0.75
N GLY A 363 -25.25 -26.70 -0.23
CA GLY A 363 -26.08 -25.67 0.39
C GLY A 363 -27.24 -25.23 -0.51
N ASP A 364 -28.47 -25.28 0.02
CA ASP A 364 -29.70 -25.08 -0.75
C ASP A 364 -29.83 -23.62 -1.25
N PRO A 365 -30.00 -23.35 -2.57
CA PRO A 365 -30.21 -22.00 -3.09
C PRO A 365 -31.54 -21.33 -2.65
N ALA A 366 -32.33 -21.99 -1.78
CA ALA A 366 -33.66 -21.57 -1.36
C ALA A 366 -33.99 -22.01 0.10
N GLY A 367 -33.12 -21.68 1.07
CA GLY A 367 -33.23 -22.17 2.45
C GLY A 367 -33.67 -21.17 3.54
N SER A 368 -33.27 -19.90 3.48
CA SER A 368 -33.49 -18.93 4.56
C SER A 368 -34.78 -18.11 4.37
N THR A 369 -35.87 -18.54 5.02
CA THR A 369 -37.08 -17.71 5.14
C THR A 369 -36.83 -16.64 6.22
N PRO A 370 -37.06 -15.34 5.97
CA PRO A 370 -36.96 -14.32 7.02
C PRO A 370 -38.00 -14.61 8.13
N PRO A 371 -37.72 -14.26 9.40
CA PRO A 371 -38.62 -14.54 10.51
C PRO A 371 -39.99 -13.91 10.26
N ARG A 372 -41.04 -14.74 10.24
CA ARG A 372 -42.40 -14.29 9.93
C ARG A 372 -42.92 -13.36 11.04
N THR A 373 -42.95 -12.06 10.76
CA THR A 373 -43.68 -11.08 11.56
C THR A 373 -45.12 -11.54 11.78
N PRO A 374 -45.66 -11.52 13.01
CA PRO A 374 -47.08 -11.79 13.24
C PRO A 374 -47.95 -10.77 12.47
N PRO A 375 -49.10 -11.19 11.91
CA PRO A 375 -50.00 -10.25 11.24
C PRO A 375 -50.57 -9.26 12.26
N ALA A 376 -50.58 -7.97 11.90
CA ALA A 376 -51.08 -6.91 12.76
C ALA A 376 -52.56 -7.13 13.11
N GLY A 377 -52.86 -7.27 14.41
CA GLY A 377 -54.22 -7.29 14.94
C GLY A 377 -54.78 -5.89 15.12
N GLU A 378 -56.10 -5.74 14.95
CA GLU A 378 -56.79 -4.45 15.15
C GLU A 378 -56.69 -3.97 16.62
N PRO A 379 -56.67 -2.64 16.87
CA PRO A 379 -56.44 -2.08 18.20
C PRO A 379 -57.60 -2.32 19.17
N GLY A 380 -57.44 -3.33 20.04
CA GLY A 380 -58.39 -3.65 21.12
C GLY A 380 -58.27 -2.73 22.34
N VAL A 381 -59.35 -2.01 22.67
CA VAL A 381 -59.42 -1.08 23.80
C VAL A 381 -59.61 -1.80 25.15
N LEU A 382 -58.85 -1.40 26.18
CA LEU A 382 -59.15 -1.65 27.60
C LEU A 382 -58.68 -0.47 28.49
N ASN A 383 -59.18 -0.38 29.73
CA ASN A 383 -59.45 0.92 30.39
C ASN A 383 -58.76 1.17 31.76
N TYR A 384 -58.28 2.42 31.92
CA TYR A 384 -58.30 3.30 33.12
C TYR A 384 -57.79 2.85 34.52
N ALA A 385 -56.81 3.62 35.03
CA ALA A 385 -56.77 4.17 36.41
C ALA A 385 -55.92 5.48 36.45
N PRO A 386 -56.10 6.43 37.42
CA PRO A 386 -55.80 7.85 37.13
C PRO A 386 -54.97 8.69 38.14
N TYR A 387 -54.17 9.63 37.60
CA TYR A 387 -53.86 11.02 38.07
C TYR A 387 -53.23 11.29 39.47
N PRO A 388 -52.34 12.31 39.61
CA PRO A 388 -52.70 13.74 39.55
C PRO A 388 -51.85 14.61 38.58
N VAL A 389 -52.21 15.90 38.45
CA VAL A 389 -51.71 16.85 37.43
C VAL A 389 -51.31 18.20 38.04
N VAL A 390 -50.22 18.79 37.55
CA VAL A 390 -49.91 20.24 37.57
C VAL A 390 -49.17 20.56 36.25
N GLY A 391 -49.41 21.66 35.52
CA GLY A 391 -50.41 22.73 35.66
C GLY A 391 -50.07 23.94 34.79
N VAL A 392 -50.43 23.92 33.50
CA VAL A 392 -50.02 24.92 32.48
C VAL A 392 -51.05 26.06 32.31
N PRO A 393 -50.62 27.33 32.18
CA PRO A 393 -51.39 28.43 31.59
C PRO A 393 -50.92 28.83 30.18
N SER A 394 -51.85 29.27 29.32
CA SER A 394 -51.63 29.55 27.88
C SER A 394 -52.11 30.97 27.47
N PRO A 395 -51.86 31.48 26.23
CA PRO A 395 -51.88 32.93 25.90
C PRO A 395 -53.26 33.50 25.50
N PRO A 396 -53.38 34.83 25.29
CA PRO A 396 -53.49 35.39 23.91
C PRO A 396 -53.04 36.89 23.81
N PRO A 397 -53.37 37.73 22.78
CA PRO A 397 -53.57 37.55 21.32
C PRO A 397 -52.76 38.56 20.43
N THR A 398 -52.82 38.41 19.10
CA THR A 398 -52.32 39.36 18.06
C THR A 398 -53.38 40.34 17.52
N PRO A 399 -53.00 41.55 17.03
CA PRO A 399 -53.77 42.19 15.93
C PRO A 399 -52.99 43.04 14.88
N VAL A 400 -53.13 42.65 13.60
CA VAL A 400 -53.40 43.46 12.37
C VAL A 400 -52.78 44.88 12.15
N GLY A 401 -51.77 44.96 11.25
CA GLY A 401 -51.74 45.71 9.96
C GLY A 401 -51.95 47.24 9.81
N GLY A 402 -51.03 47.93 9.08
CA GLY A 402 -51.20 49.31 8.57
C GLY A 402 -50.05 49.85 7.67
N HIS A 403 -50.34 50.81 6.76
CA HIS A 403 -49.47 51.43 5.72
C HIS A 403 -49.90 52.92 5.49
N PRO A 404 -49.24 53.80 4.67
CA PRO A 404 -47.83 53.92 4.22
C PRO A 404 -47.22 55.38 4.16
N SER A 405 -45.92 55.52 3.84
CA SER A 405 -45.26 56.70 3.19
C SER A 405 -45.18 58.07 3.95
N PRO A 406 -44.44 59.12 3.47
CA PRO A 406 -43.68 59.31 2.21
C PRO A 406 -42.20 59.80 2.36
N ALA A 407 -41.53 60.17 1.24
CA ALA A 407 -40.15 60.70 1.18
C ALA A 407 -40.00 61.98 0.29
N PRO A 408 -39.00 62.85 0.57
CA PRO A 408 -38.33 63.71 -0.45
C PRO A 408 -36.80 63.96 -0.16
N PRO A 409 -36.06 64.82 -0.91
CA PRO A 409 -35.79 64.86 -2.36
C PRO A 409 -34.26 65.00 -2.74
N PRO A 410 -33.85 64.96 -4.03
CA PRO A 410 -32.42 65.05 -4.47
C PRO A 410 -32.05 66.26 -5.38
N THR A 411 -30.75 66.62 -5.53
CA THR A 411 -30.05 67.34 -6.66
C THR A 411 -28.64 67.87 -6.26
N PRO A 412 -27.75 68.40 -7.14
CA PRO A 412 -27.52 68.22 -8.60
C PRO A 412 -26.00 67.94 -8.94
N ALA A 413 -25.55 68.12 -10.20
CA ALA A 413 -24.19 67.77 -10.69
C ALA A 413 -23.44 68.90 -11.48
N GLY A 414 -22.13 68.72 -11.71
CA GLY A 414 -21.24 69.53 -12.58
C GLY A 414 -19.73 69.40 -12.20
N THR A 415 -18.69 69.73 -12.98
CA THR A 415 -18.52 70.06 -14.43
C THR A 415 -17.02 69.93 -14.82
N LEU A 416 -16.66 69.51 -16.05
CA LEU A 416 -15.27 69.46 -16.59
C LEU A 416 -14.79 70.80 -17.21
N PRO A 417 -13.47 71.12 -17.19
CA PRO A 417 -12.63 71.11 -18.44
C PRO A 417 -11.09 70.92 -18.18
N PRO A 418 -10.15 71.03 -19.18
CA PRO A 418 -10.12 70.61 -20.60
C PRO A 418 -8.85 69.76 -20.99
N ARG A 419 -8.64 69.47 -22.30
CA ARG A 419 -7.50 68.74 -22.91
C ARG A 419 -6.37 69.64 -23.47
N ALA A 420 -5.18 69.06 -23.71
CA ALA A 420 -4.39 69.09 -24.98
C ALA A 420 -3.00 68.40 -24.80
N ASP A 421 -2.29 67.82 -25.78
CA ASP A 421 -2.64 67.19 -27.09
C ASP A 421 -1.41 66.42 -27.67
N PHE A 422 -1.61 65.75 -28.83
CA PHE A 422 -0.65 65.21 -29.83
C PHE A 422 -0.25 63.71 -29.87
N THR A 423 -0.62 63.10 -31.01
CA THR A 423 -0.01 61.94 -31.68
C THR A 423 0.25 62.30 -33.15
N PRO A 424 1.16 61.62 -33.88
CA PRO A 424 0.73 60.74 -35.00
C PRO A 424 1.74 59.57 -35.28
N GLN A 425 1.52 58.55 -36.13
CA GLN A 425 0.34 57.93 -36.79
C GLN A 425 0.71 56.51 -37.28
N ALA A 426 -0.30 55.69 -37.62
CA ALA A 426 -0.16 54.38 -38.29
C ALA A 426 -0.37 54.48 -39.82
N PRO A 427 -0.56 53.35 -40.53
CA PRO A 427 -1.75 53.25 -41.38
C PRO A 427 -2.63 52.00 -41.14
N LEU A 428 -3.85 52.03 -41.70
CA LEU A 428 -4.95 51.06 -41.52
C LEU A 428 -5.17 50.17 -42.76
N HIS A 429 -6.07 49.17 -42.66
CA HIS A 429 -7.32 49.01 -43.48
C HIS A 429 -8.05 47.69 -43.12
N LEU A 430 -9.35 47.47 -43.28
CA LEU A 430 -10.59 48.30 -43.20
C LEU A 430 -11.80 47.32 -43.15
N ASN A 431 -12.97 47.68 -42.57
CA ASN A 431 -14.09 46.74 -42.36
C ASN A 431 -15.50 47.34 -42.66
N LEU A 432 -16.44 46.55 -43.21
CA LEU A 432 -17.85 46.88 -43.57
C LEU A 432 -18.65 45.54 -43.69
N ARG A 433 -19.98 45.37 -43.45
CA ARG A 433 -21.11 46.28 -43.16
C ARG A 433 -22.34 45.52 -42.56
N ASP A 434 -23.39 46.25 -42.18
CA ASP A 434 -24.58 45.78 -41.42
C ASP A 434 -25.77 45.11 -42.17
N ARG A 435 -26.72 44.61 -41.34
CA ARG A 435 -28.09 44.03 -41.55
C ARG A 435 -29.12 45.07 -42.15
N PRO A 436 -30.47 44.87 -42.31
CA PRO A 436 -31.41 43.87 -41.69
C PRO A 436 -32.72 43.42 -42.46
N SER A 437 -33.62 42.70 -41.75
CA SER A 437 -35.12 42.60 -41.91
C SER A 437 -35.73 41.27 -42.50
N PRO A 438 -37.08 41.02 -42.50
CA PRO A 438 -37.73 40.09 -41.53
C PRO A 438 -38.73 39.02 -42.13
N PRO A 439 -39.37 38.12 -41.34
CA PRO A 439 -40.16 36.95 -41.81
C PRO A 439 -41.68 37.18 -41.92
N PRO A 440 -42.51 36.18 -42.33
CA PRO A 440 -43.42 35.53 -41.34
C PRO A 440 -43.97 34.08 -41.62
N GLN A 441 -44.40 33.40 -40.53
CA GLN A 441 -45.51 32.39 -40.45
C GLN A 441 -45.31 31.01 -41.16
N ILE A 442 -45.92 29.85 -40.78
CA ILE A 442 -46.93 29.40 -39.77
C ILE A 442 -46.77 27.85 -39.60
N ARG A 443 -47.26 27.05 -38.61
CA ARG A 443 -47.59 27.15 -37.15
C ARG A 443 -48.29 25.83 -36.70
N ARG A 444 -48.12 25.38 -35.42
CA ARG A 444 -48.68 24.18 -34.71
C ARG A 444 -47.79 22.92 -34.80
N PHE A 445 -47.61 22.06 -33.78
CA PHE A 445 -48.07 21.92 -32.37
C PHE A 445 -47.24 20.78 -31.70
N LEU A 446 -47.13 20.47 -30.38
CA LEU A 446 -47.68 20.86 -29.04
C LEU A 446 -46.45 20.96 -28.06
N MET A 447 -46.42 21.70 -26.92
CA MET A 447 -47.00 21.51 -25.57
C MET A 447 -46.62 20.19 -24.84
N GLY A 448 -45.95 20.20 -23.67
CA GLY A 448 -45.30 21.30 -22.93
C GLY A 448 -44.93 20.93 -21.46
N VAL A 449 -44.30 21.86 -20.71
CA VAL A 449 -44.22 22.05 -19.23
C VAL A 449 -43.95 20.78 -18.36
N VAL A 450 -42.90 20.67 -17.54
CA VAL A 450 -42.63 21.44 -16.29
C VAL A 450 -41.12 21.46 -15.98
N ALA A 451 -40.62 22.57 -15.44
CA ALA A 451 -39.39 22.60 -14.63
C ALA A 451 -39.78 22.94 -13.19
N SER A 452 -39.69 21.96 -12.27
CA SER A 452 -39.78 22.08 -10.78
C SER A 452 -39.95 20.66 -10.18
N THR A 453 -38.87 19.89 -10.01
CA THR A 453 -38.96 18.55 -9.40
C THR A 453 -37.70 18.04 -8.71
N LEU A 454 -36.49 18.35 -9.20
CA LEU A 454 -35.29 17.60 -8.81
C LEU A 454 -34.79 17.89 -7.37
N VAL A 455 -34.93 19.11 -6.88
CA VAL A 455 -34.47 19.54 -5.53
C VAL A 455 -35.29 18.91 -4.38
N ILE A 456 -36.50 18.42 -4.66
CA ILE A 456 -37.39 17.81 -3.64
C ILE A 456 -37.21 16.28 -3.56
N VAL A 457 -36.63 15.63 -4.58
CA VAL A 457 -36.45 14.17 -4.56
C VAL A 457 -35.29 13.75 -3.66
N ILE A 458 -34.15 14.45 -3.72
CA ILE A 458 -32.96 14.11 -2.91
C ILE A 458 -33.29 14.16 -1.41
N GLY A 459 -33.90 15.26 -0.95
CA GLY A 459 -34.33 15.43 0.45
C GLY A 459 -35.52 14.55 0.89
N ILE A 460 -36.12 13.74 0.00
CA ILE A 460 -37.17 12.77 0.34
C ILE A 460 -36.65 11.33 0.28
N VAL A 461 -35.70 11.01 -0.61
CA VAL A 461 -35.04 9.69 -0.62
C VAL A 461 -34.19 9.52 0.63
N PHE A 462 -33.38 10.52 1.01
CA PHE A 462 -32.58 10.51 2.23
C PHE A 462 -33.44 10.41 3.52
N ALA A 463 -34.73 10.72 3.43
CA ALA A 463 -35.68 10.62 4.54
C ALA A 463 -36.49 9.29 4.58
N LEU A 464 -36.34 8.39 3.61
CA LEU A 464 -37.23 7.22 3.44
C LEU A 464 -36.55 5.87 3.18
N THR A 465 -35.21 5.79 3.13
CA THR A 465 -34.49 4.50 3.12
C THR A 465 -33.52 4.37 4.28
N ARG A 466 -34.07 4.23 5.50
CA ARG A 466 -33.31 3.58 6.59
C ARG A 466 -33.11 2.11 6.22
N VAL A 467 -31.90 1.78 5.80
CA VAL A 467 -31.37 0.42 5.96
C VAL A 467 -30.73 0.41 7.34
N GLU A 468 -31.25 -0.42 8.24
CA GLU A 468 -30.70 -0.59 9.58
C GLU A 468 -29.42 -1.43 9.45
N TRP A 469 -28.28 -0.74 9.50
CA TRP A 469 -26.98 -1.31 9.85
C TRP A 469 -27.03 -1.85 11.29
N PRO A 470 -26.06 -2.66 11.74
CA PRO A 470 -25.86 -2.86 13.17
C PRO A 470 -25.65 -1.50 13.85
N ASP A 471 -26.30 -1.27 14.99
CA ASP A 471 -26.11 -0.02 15.75
C ASP A 471 -24.71 0.01 16.40
N PHE A 472 -23.74 0.54 15.64
CA PHE A 472 -22.60 1.29 16.17
C PHE A 472 -22.98 2.76 16.44
N SER A 473 -24.25 3.12 16.22
CA SER A 473 -24.80 4.48 16.36
C SER A 473 -24.88 5.01 17.80
N ASP A 474 -24.80 4.12 18.80
CA ASP A 474 -24.91 4.46 20.22
C ASP A 474 -23.52 4.38 20.89
N GLY A 475 -22.80 5.50 20.90
CA GLY A 475 -21.71 5.72 21.86
C GLY A 475 -20.28 5.74 21.35
N LEU A 476 -19.97 6.48 20.28
CA LEU A 476 -18.65 7.07 20.07
C LEU A 476 -18.79 8.35 19.21
N GLN A 477 -18.44 9.51 19.76
CA GLN A 477 -18.20 10.76 19.03
C GLN A 477 -16.85 11.30 19.52
N VAL A 478 -16.04 11.92 18.66
CA VAL A 478 -14.76 12.51 19.11
C VAL A 478 -14.98 13.56 20.20
N GLY A 479 -16.07 14.32 20.09
CA GLY A 479 -16.53 15.25 21.14
C GLY A 479 -17.03 14.63 22.47
N ASP A 480 -17.19 13.30 22.55
CA ASP A 480 -17.46 12.55 23.79
C ASP A 480 -16.21 11.75 24.27
N LEU A 481 -15.25 11.46 23.38
CA LEU A 481 -14.06 10.64 23.64
C LEU A 481 -12.96 11.33 24.45
N VAL A 482 -12.76 12.64 24.24
CA VAL A 482 -11.69 13.39 24.92
C VAL A 482 -12.19 14.00 26.22
N GLY A 483 -11.55 13.65 27.34
CA GLY A 483 -11.82 14.22 28.65
C GLY A 483 -11.49 15.71 28.74
N ASP A 484 -12.51 16.55 28.96
CA ASP A 484 -12.43 18.02 29.12
C ASP A 484 -11.81 18.71 27.88
N SER A 485 -12.53 18.65 26.76
CA SER A 485 -12.11 19.17 25.46
C SER A 485 -11.60 20.62 25.53
N GLY A 486 -10.36 20.79 25.05
CA GLY A 486 -9.60 22.02 25.13
C GLY A 486 -10.05 23.10 24.14
N PRO A 487 -9.31 24.23 24.08
CA PRO A 487 -9.60 25.31 23.14
C PRO A 487 -9.65 24.85 21.67
N ASP A 488 -10.50 25.52 20.89
CA ASP A 488 -10.70 25.25 19.46
C ASP A 488 -9.40 25.45 18.65
N LEU A 489 -9.11 24.52 17.72
CA LEU A 489 -8.10 24.74 16.68
C LEU A 489 -8.51 25.92 15.79
N VAL A 490 -7.60 26.87 15.57
CA VAL A 490 -7.92 28.09 14.82
C VAL A 490 -7.48 27.93 13.37
N SER A 491 -8.41 27.69 12.45
CA SER A 491 -8.11 27.73 11.01
C SER A 491 -7.60 29.12 10.63
N VAL A 492 -6.39 29.16 10.07
CA VAL A 492 -5.72 30.37 9.56
C VAL A 492 -5.69 30.40 8.02
N TYR A 493 -5.84 29.25 7.36
CA TYR A 493 -5.87 29.13 5.91
C TYR A 493 -6.77 27.96 5.47
N GLU A 494 -7.49 28.18 4.36
CA GLU A 494 -8.24 27.18 3.61
C GLU A 494 -8.08 27.51 2.12
N GLN A 495 -7.69 26.52 1.30
CA GLN A 495 -7.71 26.64 -0.17
C GLN A 495 -8.10 25.32 -0.83
N GLN A 496 -9.11 25.38 -1.72
CA GLN A 496 -9.39 24.33 -2.69
C GLN A 496 -8.29 24.28 -3.75
N LEU A 497 -7.72 23.11 -3.95
CA LEU A 497 -6.64 22.89 -4.93
C LEU A 497 -7.21 22.62 -6.33
N GLY A 498 -6.40 22.90 -7.36
CA GLY A 498 -6.81 22.84 -8.76
C GLY A 498 -6.70 21.45 -9.38
N GLY A 499 -5.89 20.59 -8.77
CA GLY A 499 -5.49 19.28 -9.26
C GLY A 499 -6.54 18.20 -9.03
N ALA A 500 -6.56 17.23 -9.93
CA ALA A 500 -7.30 15.97 -9.81
C ALA A 500 -6.34 14.77 -9.63
N GLY A 501 -5.15 15.04 -9.10
CA GLY A 501 -4.10 14.06 -8.81
C GLY A 501 -3.55 14.25 -7.40
N THR A 502 -2.60 13.40 -7.05
CA THR A 502 -2.00 13.28 -5.72
C THR A 502 -1.44 14.60 -5.19
N GLY A 503 -1.55 14.82 -3.89
CA GLY A 503 -0.93 15.95 -3.20
C GLY A 503 -0.19 15.49 -1.95
N ALA A 504 0.50 16.41 -1.30
CA ALA A 504 1.17 16.18 -0.02
C ALA A 504 1.28 17.47 0.80
N VAL A 505 1.54 17.34 2.10
CA VAL A 505 1.70 18.45 3.03
C VAL A 505 2.87 18.19 3.98
N VAL A 506 3.62 19.24 4.31
CA VAL A 506 4.59 19.25 5.41
C VAL A 506 4.52 20.59 6.16
N ALA A 507 4.52 20.54 7.48
CA ALA A 507 4.64 21.72 8.33
C ALA A 507 6.09 21.82 8.84
N ALA A 508 6.63 23.04 8.89
CA ALA A 508 7.96 23.31 9.43
C ALA A 508 8.13 24.75 9.92
N ALA A 509 8.78 24.91 11.07
CA ALA A 509 8.89 26.19 11.78
C ALA A 509 7.51 26.90 11.91
N ASP A 510 7.39 28.10 11.36
CA ASP A 510 6.17 28.93 11.35
C ASP A 510 5.44 28.91 9.99
N MET A 511 5.58 27.84 9.20
CA MET A 511 4.94 27.70 7.88
C MET A 511 4.52 26.26 7.53
N ALA A 512 3.53 26.16 6.65
CA ALA A 512 3.10 24.93 5.99
C ALA A 512 3.43 25.00 4.50
N VAL A 513 3.93 23.90 3.93
CA VAL A 513 4.10 23.72 2.49
C VAL A 513 3.19 22.58 2.03
N PHE A 514 2.49 22.82 0.94
CA PHE A 514 1.68 21.81 0.27
C PHE A 514 2.16 21.65 -1.17
N ALA A 515 1.96 20.47 -1.74
CA ALA A 515 2.19 20.17 -3.15
C ALA A 515 0.92 19.63 -3.83
N GLU A 516 0.68 20.06 -5.06
CA GLU A 516 -0.40 19.63 -5.95
C GLU A 516 0.21 19.06 -7.24
N VAL A 517 -0.04 17.78 -7.56
CA VAL A 517 0.41 17.18 -8.82
C VAL A 517 -0.62 17.40 -9.93
N THR A 518 -0.11 17.81 -11.09
CA THR A 518 -0.86 18.11 -12.32
C THR A 518 -0.08 17.62 -13.54
N ALA A 519 -0.71 17.59 -14.71
CA ALA A 519 -0.10 17.08 -15.94
C ALA A 519 1.25 17.76 -16.26
N GLY A 520 2.34 16.99 -16.16
CA GLY A 520 3.74 17.39 -16.32
C GLY A 520 4.36 18.18 -15.15
N ARG A 521 3.65 18.47 -14.05
CA ARG A 521 4.09 19.44 -13.03
C ARG A 521 3.58 19.22 -11.61
N THR A 522 4.47 19.43 -10.65
CA THR A 522 4.16 19.58 -9.22
C THR A 522 4.18 21.07 -8.89
N THR A 523 3.07 21.61 -8.38
CA THR A 523 3.02 22.98 -7.87
C THR A 523 3.11 22.96 -6.35
N ALA A 524 4.15 23.56 -5.79
CA ALA A 524 4.27 23.73 -4.33
C ALA A 524 4.00 25.17 -3.92
N TYR A 525 3.27 25.37 -2.83
CA TYR A 525 2.99 26.68 -2.26
C TYR A 525 3.14 26.66 -0.74
N ALA A 526 3.69 27.76 -0.22
CA ALA A 526 4.00 27.97 1.17
C ALA A 526 3.06 28.99 1.81
N VAL A 527 2.60 28.69 3.02
CA VAL A 527 1.66 29.49 3.81
C VAL A 527 2.24 29.67 5.21
N GLY A 528 2.37 30.92 5.68
CA GLY A 528 2.80 31.21 7.05
C GLY A 528 1.71 30.88 8.07
N SER A 529 2.09 30.78 9.35
CA SER A 529 1.18 30.48 10.46
C SER A 529 0.10 31.56 10.72
N ASP A 530 0.14 32.69 10.01
CA ASP A 530 -0.88 33.73 9.98
C ASP A 530 -1.82 33.66 8.76
N GLY A 531 -1.68 32.62 7.93
CA GLY A 531 -2.43 32.40 6.69
C GLY A 531 -1.90 33.17 5.48
N THR A 532 -0.77 33.89 5.59
CA THR A 532 -0.21 34.60 4.44
C THR A 532 0.53 33.67 3.49
N ALA A 533 0.22 33.76 2.18
CA ALA A 533 0.97 33.06 1.15
C ALA A 533 2.39 33.65 1.03
N LEU A 534 3.40 32.83 1.28
CA LEU A 534 4.81 33.21 1.31
C LEU A 534 5.44 33.12 -0.08
N TRP A 535 5.27 31.97 -0.76
CA TRP A 535 5.75 31.72 -2.11
C TRP A 535 4.93 30.63 -2.82
N THR A 536 5.09 30.52 -4.14
CA THR A 536 4.52 29.45 -4.97
C THR A 536 5.49 29.17 -6.12
N ASN A 537 5.86 27.92 -6.33
CA ASN A 537 6.80 27.48 -7.36
C ASN A 537 6.27 26.22 -8.07
N GLU A 538 6.64 26.07 -9.34
CA GLU A 538 6.30 24.92 -10.17
C GLU A 538 7.58 24.12 -10.48
N TYR A 539 7.54 22.81 -10.26
CA TYR A 539 8.60 21.88 -10.59
C TYR A 539 8.17 21.00 -11.78
N GLU A 540 9.08 20.75 -12.72
CA GLU A 540 8.89 19.82 -13.84
C GLU A 540 9.06 18.39 -13.32
N LEU A 541 8.00 17.89 -12.69
CA LEU A 541 7.95 16.69 -11.85
C LEU A 541 6.50 16.22 -11.75
N GLU A 542 6.17 15.05 -12.29
CA GLU A 542 4.81 14.47 -12.27
C GLU A 542 4.86 13.05 -11.69
N PRO A 543 4.75 12.86 -10.37
CA PRO A 543 4.73 11.52 -9.75
C PRO A 543 3.32 10.93 -9.64
N GLU A 544 3.25 9.60 -9.53
CA GLU A 544 2.03 8.91 -9.10
C GLU A 544 1.80 9.12 -7.58
N THR A 545 2.87 9.17 -6.80
CA THR A 545 2.82 9.48 -5.36
C THR A 545 3.92 10.47 -4.98
N ILE A 546 3.56 11.53 -4.26
CA ILE A 546 4.50 12.53 -3.77
C ILE A 546 4.51 12.55 -2.24
N HIS A 547 5.70 12.71 -1.67
CA HIS A 547 5.89 13.02 -0.25
C HIS A 547 6.72 14.30 -0.11
N LEU A 548 6.44 15.07 0.94
CA LEU A 548 7.20 16.26 1.30
C LEU A 548 7.89 16.06 2.64
N MET A 549 9.15 16.44 2.72
CA MET A 549 10.00 16.33 3.91
C MET A 549 10.78 17.64 4.08
N VAL A 550 11.08 18.03 5.31
CA VAL A 550 11.91 19.23 5.59
C VAL A 550 13.19 18.87 6.31
N VAL A 551 14.31 19.37 5.81
CA VAL A 551 15.66 19.11 6.34
C VAL A 551 16.43 20.42 6.47
N GLY A 552 16.28 21.09 7.62
CA GLY A 552 16.83 22.44 7.83
C GLY A 552 16.05 23.50 7.05
N ASP A 553 16.71 24.25 6.16
CA ASP A 553 16.08 25.18 5.19
C ASP A 553 15.89 24.52 3.81
N LEU A 554 15.78 23.19 3.77
CA LEU A 554 15.50 22.43 2.55
C LEU A 554 14.10 21.82 2.61
N LEU A 555 13.34 22.01 1.56
CA LEU A 555 12.17 21.21 1.21
C LEU A 555 12.64 20.08 0.29
N ILE A 556 12.48 18.84 0.71
CA ILE A 556 12.72 17.64 -0.08
C ILE A 556 11.37 17.16 -0.64
N LEU A 557 11.38 16.76 -1.90
CA LEU A 557 10.23 16.23 -2.62
C LEU A 557 10.58 14.85 -3.15
N ASP A 558 9.96 13.82 -2.58
CA ASP A 558 10.08 12.45 -3.05
C ASP A 558 8.93 12.13 -3.98
N ALA A 559 9.26 11.73 -5.20
CA ALA A 559 8.36 11.67 -6.33
C ALA A 559 8.45 10.27 -6.95
N MET A 560 7.55 9.39 -6.49
CA MET A 560 7.52 7.99 -6.90
C MET A 560 6.89 7.85 -8.30
N TYR A 561 7.46 6.93 -9.09
CA TYR A 561 7.01 6.56 -10.43
C TYR A 561 6.76 7.75 -11.38
N SER A 562 7.71 8.69 -11.46
CA SER A 562 7.45 9.98 -12.11
C SER A 562 7.40 9.93 -13.64
N ALA A 563 6.23 10.28 -14.19
CA ALA A 563 5.93 10.30 -15.62
C ALA A 563 6.79 11.30 -16.42
N THR A 564 7.22 12.41 -15.79
CA THR A 564 8.22 13.35 -16.38
C THR A 564 9.62 12.76 -16.49
N ASP A 565 9.90 11.67 -15.78
CA ASP A 565 11.24 11.10 -15.59
C ASP A 565 11.27 9.59 -15.89
N GLU A 566 10.46 9.16 -16.87
CA GLU A 566 10.38 7.78 -17.42
C GLU A 566 9.75 6.72 -16.47
N GLY A 567 9.01 7.16 -15.45
CA GLY A 567 8.39 6.26 -14.45
C GLY A 567 9.34 5.85 -13.33
N ARG A 568 10.48 6.53 -13.18
CA ARG A 568 11.46 6.30 -12.11
C ARG A 568 11.05 6.99 -10.80
N THR A 569 11.52 6.47 -9.67
CA THR A 569 11.46 7.21 -8.40
C THR A 569 12.54 8.28 -8.37
N MET A 570 12.15 9.53 -8.11
CA MET A 570 13.01 10.71 -8.13
C MET A 570 12.99 11.41 -6.78
N ARG A 571 14.13 11.95 -6.35
CA ARG A 571 14.21 12.92 -5.25
C ARG A 571 14.60 14.28 -5.80
N ALA A 572 13.95 15.33 -5.32
CA ALA A 572 14.28 16.72 -5.61
C ALA A 572 14.41 17.53 -4.31
N ALA A 573 15.12 18.65 -4.39
CA ALA A 573 15.26 19.60 -3.30
C ALA A 573 15.02 21.05 -3.76
N ALA A 574 14.45 21.86 -2.87
CA ALA A 574 14.28 23.29 -3.00
C ALA A 574 14.60 23.98 -1.65
N LEU A 575 14.88 25.28 -1.66
CA LEU A 575 15.00 26.06 -0.42
C LEU A 575 13.61 26.24 0.22
N LEU A 576 13.43 25.83 1.47
CA LEU A 576 12.16 26.00 2.19
C LEU A 576 11.75 27.48 2.30
N SER A 577 12.71 28.36 2.55
CA SER A 577 12.49 29.81 2.67
C SER A 577 12.02 30.53 1.39
N THR A 578 12.09 29.90 0.20
CA THR A 578 11.73 30.56 -1.08
C THR A 578 11.04 29.67 -2.13
N GLY A 579 11.10 28.34 -1.97
CA GLY A 579 10.77 27.34 -2.98
C GLY A 579 11.69 27.37 -4.21
N GLU A 580 12.87 28.00 -4.13
CA GLU A 580 13.85 27.98 -5.22
C GLU A 580 14.40 26.55 -5.38
N PHE A 581 14.09 25.94 -6.53
CA PHE A 581 14.55 24.60 -6.90
C PHE A 581 16.08 24.52 -6.98
N LEU A 582 16.67 23.53 -6.31
CA LEU A 582 18.10 23.30 -6.25
C LEU A 582 18.53 22.20 -7.22
N TRP A 583 17.95 21.01 -7.11
CA TRP A 583 18.28 19.83 -7.91
C TRP A 583 17.16 18.79 -7.94
N LYS A 584 17.24 17.86 -8.90
CA LYS A 584 16.47 16.61 -8.99
C LYS A 584 17.38 15.51 -9.53
N GLN A 585 17.31 14.30 -8.96
CA GLN A 585 18.02 13.12 -9.45
C GLN A 585 17.23 11.83 -9.17
N PRO A 586 17.50 10.71 -9.86
CA PRO A 586 16.93 9.42 -9.52
C PRO A 586 17.27 9.01 -8.08
N TRP A 587 16.30 8.40 -7.41
CA TRP A 587 16.43 7.88 -6.04
C TRP A 587 15.99 6.41 -5.93
N GLU A 588 15.91 5.72 -7.07
CA GLU A 588 15.61 4.29 -7.15
C GLU A 588 16.63 3.47 -6.37
N TYR A 589 16.14 2.42 -5.70
CA TYR A 589 16.94 1.50 -4.87
C TYR A 589 17.76 2.18 -3.76
N ARG A 590 17.34 3.37 -3.30
CA ARG A 590 17.96 4.08 -2.16
C ARG A 590 17.00 4.15 -0.98
N THR A 591 17.45 3.67 0.17
CA THR A 591 16.72 3.76 1.45
C THR A 591 17.49 4.69 2.38
N ASP A 592 16.80 5.65 2.99
CA ASP A 592 17.43 6.59 3.94
C ASP A 592 17.71 5.89 5.28
N VAL A 593 18.91 6.10 5.81
CA VAL A 593 19.42 5.46 7.05
C VAL A 593 19.62 6.47 8.17
N ALA A 594 20.08 7.68 7.85
CA ALA A 594 20.31 8.75 8.83
C ALA A 594 20.34 10.13 8.18
N PHE A 595 19.88 11.16 8.90
CA PHE A 595 20.07 12.56 8.51
C PHE A 595 21.14 13.22 9.40
N TYR A 596 21.93 14.10 8.78
CA TYR A 596 23.13 14.72 9.32
C TYR A 596 23.12 16.22 9.02
N GLY A 597 22.33 16.98 9.77
CA GLY A 597 22.10 18.40 9.49
C GLY A 597 21.30 18.57 8.19
N THR A 598 21.96 18.88 7.08
CA THR A 598 21.37 18.97 5.73
C THR A 598 21.93 17.89 4.78
N GLU A 599 22.53 16.84 5.32
CA GLU A 599 23.04 15.69 4.56
C GLU A 599 22.22 14.43 4.92
N VAL A 600 22.14 13.44 4.03
CA VAL A 600 21.54 12.13 4.29
C VAL A 600 22.56 11.02 4.06
N ILE A 601 22.51 9.96 4.85
CA ILE A 601 23.17 8.68 4.60
C ILE A 601 22.12 7.72 4.09
N VAL A 602 22.38 7.10 2.94
CA VAL A 602 21.51 6.09 2.32
C VAL A 602 22.23 4.76 2.15
N GLU A 603 21.46 3.68 2.16
CA GLU A 603 21.83 2.43 1.53
C GLU A 603 21.35 2.43 0.08
N GLN A 604 22.24 2.15 -0.87
CA GLN A 604 21.89 1.87 -2.27
C GLN A 604 21.94 0.35 -2.51
N ARG A 605 20.85 -0.23 -3.03
CA ARG A 605 20.68 -1.67 -3.32
C ARG A 605 20.58 -1.97 -4.83
N ASP A 606 21.45 -1.37 -5.65
CA ASP A 606 21.44 -1.52 -7.12
C ASP A 606 22.11 -2.84 -7.59
N GLY A 607 21.43 -3.94 -7.29
CA GLY A 607 21.75 -5.29 -7.77
C GLY A 607 23.14 -5.80 -7.38
N PHE A 608 23.60 -6.81 -8.14
CA PHE A 608 24.82 -7.58 -7.85
C PHE A 608 26.13 -6.78 -7.82
N ASP A 609 26.18 -5.56 -8.37
CA ASP A 609 27.44 -4.91 -8.75
C ASP A 609 27.73 -3.59 -7.97
N ASP A 610 26.72 -2.80 -7.54
CA ASP A 610 26.88 -1.46 -6.92
C ASP A 610 26.10 -1.24 -5.60
N ASN A 611 25.95 -2.28 -4.78
CA ASN A 611 25.50 -2.12 -3.38
C ASN A 611 26.46 -1.19 -2.61
N ALA A 612 25.94 -0.17 -1.92
CA ALA A 612 26.78 0.84 -1.27
C ALA A 612 26.13 1.57 -0.08
N ALA A 613 26.96 1.98 0.88
CA ALA A 613 26.65 3.07 1.79
C ALA A 613 27.07 4.40 1.15
N ILE A 614 26.21 5.42 1.17
CA ILE A 614 26.49 6.72 0.53
C ILE A 614 26.03 7.85 1.44
N ARG A 615 26.85 8.89 1.61
CA ARG A 615 26.45 10.17 2.22
C ARG A 615 26.29 11.22 1.14
N ILE A 616 25.15 11.91 1.11
CA ILE A 616 24.73 12.84 0.06
C ILE A 616 24.35 14.17 0.72
N ASP A 617 24.89 15.28 0.22
CA ASP A 617 24.50 16.62 0.67
C ASP A 617 23.18 17.01 0.00
N LEU A 618 22.11 17.21 0.78
CA LEU A 618 20.80 17.52 0.23
C LEU A 618 20.69 18.97 -0.28
N ALA A 619 21.65 19.85 0.02
CA ALA A 619 21.68 21.19 -0.56
C ALA A 619 22.21 21.21 -2.00
N THR A 620 23.01 20.21 -2.40
CA THR A 620 23.66 20.14 -3.73
C THR A 620 23.30 18.91 -4.54
N GLY A 621 22.89 17.82 -3.89
CA GLY A 621 22.68 16.50 -4.47
C GLY A 621 23.96 15.70 -4.70
N GLU A 622 25.14 16.22 -4.31
CA GLU A 622 26.43 15.57 -4.56
C GLU A 622 26.77 14.49 -3.51
N GLU A 623 27.42 13.41 -3.94
CA GLU A 623 27.95 12.37 -3.02
C GLU A 623 29.16 12.93 -2.25
N VAL A 624 29.01 13.06 -0.93
CA VAL A 624 30.07 13.48 0.01
C VAL A 624 31.04 12.34 0.28
N TRP A 625 30.52 11.10 0.41
CA TRP A 625 31.32 9.88 0.31
C TRP A 625 30.47 8.68 -0.13
N ARG A 626 31.12 7.68 -0.72
CA ARG A 626 30.57 6.36 -1.06
C ARG A 626 31.49 5.26 -0.53
N LYS A 627 30.92 4.17 -0.01
CA LYS A 627 31.62 2.93 0.39
C LYS A 627 30.85 1.76 -0.22
N LYS A 628 31.51 0.96 -1.08
CA LYS A 628 30.89 -0.26 -1.61
C LYS A 628 30.62 -1.24 -0.46
N GLY A 629 29.42 -1.81 -0.43
CA GLY A 629 29.08 -2.94 0.43
C GLY A 629 29.73 -4.24 -0.07
N PRO A 630 29.61 -5.34 0.70
CA PRO A 630 30.11 -6.65 0.28
C PRO A 630 29.34 -7.20 -0.94
N GLU A 631 30.02 -8.02 -1.73
CA GLU A 631 29.51 -8.59 -2.99
C GLU A 631 28.60 -9.84 -2.76
N SER A 632 28.46 -10.26 -1.51
CA SER A 632 27.57 -11.31 -1.01
C SER A 632 26.08 -10.93 -1.01
N LEU A 633 25.78 -9.63 -1.11
CA LEU A 633 24.42 -9.08 -0.95
C LEU A 633 23.53 -9.33 -2.16
N TYR A 634 22.97 -10.53 -2.21
CA TYR A 634 21.67 -10.78 -2.84
C TYR A 634 20.61 -9.93 -2.12
N THR A 635 19.76 -9.23 -2.86
CA THR A 635 18.70 -8.33 -2.36
C THR A 635 17.97 -8.88 -1.13
N ILE A 636 18.36 -8.37 0.04
CA ILE A 636 17.66 -8.51 1.32
C ILE A 636 16.64 -7.38 1.39
N ASP A 637 15.45 -7.64 1.94
CA ASP A 637 14.44 -6.59 2.17
C ASP A 637 14.81 -5.76 3.42
N ASP A 638 15.50 -6.39 4.36
CA ASP A 638 15.87 -5.93 5.70
C ASP A 638 17.12 -5.01 5.71
N TYR A 639 17.35 -4.27 6.79
CA TYR A 639 18.33 -3.16 6.84
C TYR A 639 19.74 -3.64 7.24
N ARG A 640 20.72 -3.51 6.34
CA ARG A 640 22.13 -3.86 6.60
C ARG A 640 22.96 -2.72 7.22
N ILE A 641 22.55 -1.46 7.01
CA ILE A 641 23.15 -0.30 7.66
C ILE A 641 22.17 0.25 8.69
N SER A 642 22.64 0.49 9.91
CA SER A 642 21.87 1.16 10.95
C SER A 642 22.67 2.29 11.59
N ALA A 643 21.96 3.33 12.02
CA ALA A 643 22.52 4.57 12.53
C ALA A 643 22.69 4.51 14.05
N ALA A 644 23.91 4.73 14.56
CA ALA A 644 24.17 4.61 16.00
C ALA A 644 23.48 5.74 16.77
N SER A 645 22.34 5.44 17.38
CA SER A 645 21.40 6.44 17.87
C SER A 645 21.42 6.55 19.39
N VAL A 646 21.07 7.73 19.90
CA VAL A 646 20.90 8.04 21.33
C VAL A 646 19.63 8.84 21.56
N TRP A 647 19.11 8.78 22.78
CA TRP A 647 17.94 9.57 23.18
C TRP A 647 18.22 11.08 23.15
N ASN A 648 17.20 11.85 22.82
CA ASN A 648 17.24 13.32 22.83
C ASN A 648 17.09 13.89 24.25
N GLU A 649 18.17 14.44 24.83
CA GLU A 649 18.13 15.13 26.13
C GLU A 649 17.79 16.64 26.01
N GLY A 650 16.60 16.99 25.51
CA GLY A 650 16.02 18.34 25.72
C GLY A 650 15.00 18.84 24.69
N GLU A 651 14.43 20.02 24.98
CA GLU A 651 13.55 20.75 24.05
C GLU A 651 14.32 21.15 22.77
N GLY A 652 14.16 20.36 21.70
CA GLY A 652 14.51 20.76 20.34
C GLY A 652 15.92 20.38 19.83
N ALA A 653 16.52 19.26 20.25
CA ALA A 653 17.48 18.60 19.36
C ALA A 653 16.74 18.04 18.13
N GLY A 654 17.43 17.99 16.98
CA GLY A 654 16.79 17.75 15.69
C GLY A 654 16.20 16.34 15.59
N ALA A 655 14.89 16.28 15.37
CA ALA A 655 14.25 15.08 14.87
C ALA A 655 14.95 14.63 13.57
N LEU A 656 15.06 13.32 13.37
CA LEU A 656 15.10 12.80 12.01
C LEU A 656 13.83 13.33 11.31
N PRO A 657 13.93 13.90 10.09
CA PRO A 657 12.74 14.30 9.34
C PRO A 657 11.80 13.10 9.27
N PRO A 658 10.49 13.26 9.57
CA PRO A 658 9.56 12.13 9.48
C PRO A 658 9.58 11.63 8.03
N ASN A 659 10.11 10.42 7.85
CA ASN A 659 9.76 9.63 6.69
C ASN A 659 8.25 9.33 6.79
N SER A 660 7.55 9.27 5.67
CA SER A 660 6.09 9.16 5.62
C SER A 660 5.51 7.85 6.18
N TYR A 661 6.36 7.02 6.81
CA TYR A 661 6.07 5.65 7.25
C TYR A 661 6.77 5.25 8.57
N SER A 662 7.39 6.17 9.34
CA SER A 662 7.93 5.83 10.68
C SER A 662 7.92 6.98 11.67
N LEU A 663 7.45 6.73 12.90
CA LEU A 663 7.29 7.74 13.94
C LEU A 663 8.45 7.63 14.97
N PHE A 664 9.57 8.31 14.71
CA PHE A 664 10.80 8.22 15.54
C PHE A 664 11.41 9.58 15.90
N ASP A 665 10.61 10.52 16.44
CA ASP A 665 11.03 11.91 16.71
C ASP A 665 12.19 12.09 17.72
N ASN A 666 12.37 11.14 18.65
CA ASN A 666 13.16 11.36 19.87
C ASN A 666 14.56 10.73 19.86
N LEU A 667 15.02 10.27 18.70
CA LEU A 667 16.35 9.69 18.50
C LEU A 667 17.25 10.65 17.72
N THR A 668 18.44 10.92 18.26
CA THR A 668 19.50 11.66 17.57
C THR A 668 20.61 10.70 17.16
N VAL A 669 21.06 10.79 15.90
CA VAL A 669 22.16 9.96 15.38
C VAL A 669 23.51 10.52 15.86
N THR A 670 24.31 9.68 16.53
CA THR A 670 25.72 9.96 16.88
C THR A 670 26.62 9.76 15.67
N GLU A 671 27.86 10.28 15.68
CA GLU A 671 28.84 10.27 14.56
C GLU A 671 29.28 8.88 14.02
N GLN A 672 28.56 7.80 14.34
CA GLN A 672 28.83 6.43 13.94
C GLN A 672 27.64 5.80 13.19
N ILE A 673 27.95 4.92 12.24
CA ILE A 673 27.01 3.97 11.65
C ILE A 673 27.59 2.56 11.74
N VAL A 674 26.73 1.55 11.78
CA VAL A 674 27.13 0.14 11.74
C VAL A 674 26.67 -0.46 10.42
N ASP A 675 27.52 -1.30 9.85
CA ASP A 675 27.40 -1.89 8.53
C ASP A 675 27.65 -3.40 8.69
N LEU A 676 26.64 -4.23 8.41
CA LEU A 676 26.73 -5.69 8.53
C LEU A 676 27.24 -6.34 7.23
N ASP A 677 27.91 -7.48 7.38
CA ASP A 677 28.13 -8.48 6.34
C ASP A 677 27.67 -9.84 6.88
N PRO A 678 26.41 -10.27 6.58
CA PRO A 678 25.83 -11.47 7.18
C PRO A 678 26.43 -12.77 6.62
N GLU A 679 26.89 -12.81 5.36
CA GLU A 679 27.62 -14.01 4.86
C GLU A 679 28.97 -14.17 5.58
N ALA A 680 29.62 -13.06 5.95
CA ALA A 680 30.84 -13.11 6.75
C ALA A 680 30.59 -13.31 8.26
N GLY A 681 29.37 -13.03 8.75
CA GLY A 681 29.06 -12.99 10.19
C GLY A 681 29.80 -11.87 10.92
N THR A 682 29.94 -10.70 10.30
CA THR A 682 30.73 -9.57 10.85
C THR A 682 30.00 -8.23 10.78
N ALA A 683 30.39 -7.32 11.66
CA ALA A 683 29.95 -5.92 11.65
C ALA A 683 31.12 -4.94 11.61
N VAL A 684 30.89 -3.80 10.97
CA VAL A 684 31.88 -2.75 10.77
C VAL A 684 31.35 -1.42 11.31
N VAL A 685 31.98 -0.89 12.35
CA VAL A 685 31.67 0.45 12.90
C VAL A 685 32.39 1.50 12.06
N ARG A 686 31.64 2.39 11.42
CA ARG A 686 32.16 3.44 10.54
C ARG A 686 31.90 4.83 11.13
N ASP A 687 32.84 5.73 10.90
CA ASP A 687 32.67 7.17 11.01
C ASP A 687 31.59 7.63 10.03
N ALA A 688 30.51 8.25 10.52
CA ALA A 688 29.45 8.71 9.63
C ALA A 688 29.86 9.92 8.78
N SER A 689 30.74 10.78 9.28
CA SER A 689 31.16 12.00 8.57
C SER A 689 32.07 11.71 7.36
N THR A 690 32.88 10.66 7.43
CA THR A 690 33.89 10.28 6.42
C THR A 690 33.69 8.89 5.80
N GLY A 691 32.82 8.06 6.36
CA GLY A 691 32.66 6.65 6.06
C GLY A 691 33.91 5.81 6.34
N GLU A 692 34.86 6.30 7.15
CA GLU A 692 36.08 5.53 7.51
C GLU A 692 35.79 4.52 8.62
N GLN A 693 36.29 3.29 8.46
CA GLN A 693 36.14 2.23 9.45
C GLN A 693 36.93 2.55 10.73
N LYS A 694 36.24 2.58 11.86
CA LYS A 694 36.81 2.75 13.21
C LYS A 694 37.12 1.39 13.85
N GLY A 695 36.21 0.42 13.66
CA GLY A 695 36.25 -0.89 14.28
C GLY A 695 35.60 -1.97 13.41
N SER A 696 35.92 -3.24 13.66
CA SER A 696 35.28 -4.40 13.02
C SER A 696 35.40 -5.64 13.88
N GLY A 697 34.37 -6.49 13.85
CA GLY A 697 34.32 -7.69 14.68
C GLY A 697 33.35 -8.75 14.18
N THR A 698 33.57 -9.99 14.62
CA THR A 698 32.65 -11.11 14.47
C THR A 698 31.38 -10.80 15.26
N LEU A 699 30.22 -10.89 14.63
CA LEU A 699 28.93 -10.56 15.22
C LEU A 699 27.92 -11.67 14.85
N PRO A 700 27.82 -12.75 15.65
CA PRO A 700 26.97 -13.91 15.35
C PRO A 700 25.51 -13.65 15.76
N ILE A 701 24.91 -12.67 15.10
CA ILE A 701 23.50 -12.26 15.26
C ILE A 701 22.67 -12.76 14.08
N ASP A 702 21.35 -12.71 14.25
CA ASP A 702 20.40 -12.71 13.16
C ASP A 702 20.35 -11.31 12.52
N ASP A 703 20.31 -11.23 11.19
CA ASP A 703 20.38 -9.98 10.43
C ASP A 703 19.01 -9.34 10.12
N ASP A 704 17.90 -10.04 10.37
CA ASP A 704 16.55 -9.47 10.28
C ASP A 704 16.25 -8.58 11.51
N HIS A 705 16.63 -9.00 12.72
CA HIS A 705 16.14 -8.43 13.99
C HIS A 705 17.24 -7.72 14.83
N TRP A 706 17.60 -6.48 14.46
CA TRP A 706 18.66 -5.72 15.14
C TRP A 706 18.52 -4.18 15.11
N THR A 707 19.19 -3.51 16.06
CA THR A 707 19.30 -2.04 16.11
C THR A 707 20.65 -1.57 16.67
N VAL A 708 20.94 -0.27 16.56
CA VAL A 708 22.15 0.36 17.13
C VAL A 708 21.76 1.54 18.01
N TYR A 709 21.73 1.30 19.31
CA TYR A 709 21.20 2.25 20.28
C TYR A 709 22.04 2.31 21.57
N GLY A 710 22.14 3.51 22.16
CA GLY A 710 22.80 3.71 23.46
C GLY A 710 24.31 3.46 23.49
N GLY A 711 24.95 3.27 22.34
CA GLY A 711 26.36 2.87 22.23
C GLY A 711 26.59 1.36 22.03
N PHE A 712 25.53 0.60 21.75
CA PHE A 712 25.57 -0.85 21.53
C PHE A 712 24.94 -1.23 20.19
N VAL A 713 25.42 -2.31 19.58
CA VAL A 713 24.64 -3.11 18.62
C VAL A 713 23.81 -4.10 19.45
N ILE A 714 22.49 -4.10 19.29
CA ILE A 714 21.57 -4.95 20.07
C ILE A 714 20.71 -5.74 19.09
N ALA A 715 20.67 -7.07 19.23
CA ALA A 715 20.06 -7.95 18.24
C ALA A 715 19.60 -9.30 18.82
N ARG A 716 18.79 -10.03 18.06
CA ARG A 716 18.59 -11.48 18.20
C ARG A 716 19.91 -12.21 17.89
N ALA A 717 20.33 -13.15 18.74
CA ALA A 717 21.47 -14.03 18.44
C ALA A 717 21.10 -15.06 17.36
N SER A 718 22.03 -15.42 16.48
CA SER A 718 21.74 -16.39 15.41
C SER A 718 21.49 -17.81 15.94
N GLU A 719 20.78 -18.64 15.17
CA GLU A 719 20.57 -20.07 15.49
C GLU A 719 21.89 -20.88 15.58
N GLU A 720 23.03 -20.39 15.08
CA GLU A 720 24.34 -21.02 15.36
C GLU A 720 24.90 -20.60 16.74
N ALA A 721 24.66 -19.36 17.18
CA ALA A 721 25.05 -18.87 18.50
C ALA A 721 24.13 -19.38 19.62
N SER A 722 22.83 -19.48 19.36
CA SER A 722 21.79 -19.81 20.34
C SER A 722 20.80 -20.87 19.79
N PRO A 723 21.23 -22.14 19.59
CA PRO A 723 20.41 -23.12 18.87
C PRO A 723 19.13 -23.52 19.61
N GLY A 724 17.97 -23.32 18.98
CA GLY A 724 16.65 -23.71 19.47
C GLY A 724 16.13 -22.88 20.65
N ARG A 725 16.61 -21.65 20.80
CA ARG A 725 16.16 -20.66 21.79
C ARG A 725 16.60 -19.27 21.36
N ASP A 726 15.69 -18.31 21.36
CA ASP A 726 16.08 -16.92 21.14
C ASP A 726 16.81 -16.32 22.35
N THR A 727 17.84 -15.53 22.04
CA THR A 727 18.67 -14.82 23.02
C THR A 727 18.90 -13.40 22.52
N LEU A 728 18.51 -12.38 23.30
CA LEU A 728 18.83 -10.99 23.01
C LEU A 728 20.29 -10.72 23.43
N VAL A 729 21.11 -10.14 22.55
CA VAL A 729 22.53 -9.89 22.79
C VAL A 729 22.89 -8.44 22.48
N ALA A 730 23.81 -7.87 23.27
CA ALA A 730 24.35 -6.53 23.03
C ALA A 730 25.88 -6.53 22.99
N TYR A 731 26.45 -5.80 22.03
CA TYR A 731 27.89 -5.67 21.82
C TYR A 731 28.27 -4.18 21.81
N SER A 732 29.29 -3.78 22.58
CA SER A 732 29.63 -2.36 22.72
C SER A 732 30.39 -1.83 21.50
N LEU A 733 29.98 -0.68 20.97
CA LEU A 733 30.68 0.01 19.89
C LEU A 733 32.10 0.42 20.30
N ASP A 734 32.34 0.73 21.58
CA ASP A 734 33.68 1.02 22.09
C ASP A 734 34.63 -0.18 22.01
N ASP A 735 34.13 -1.42 22.18
CA ASP A 735 34.94 -2.64 22.05
C ASP A 735 35.27 -2.95 20.58
N PHE A 736 34.33 -2.73 19.65
CA PHE A 736 34.63 -2.74 18.21
C PHE A 736 35.73 -1.75 17.84
N ILE A 737 35.66 -0.52 18.36
CA ILE A 737 36.64 0.55 18.12
C ILE A 737 37.99 0.23 18.79
N ALA A 738 37.98 -0.43 19.95
CA ALA A 738 39.19 -0.86 20.65
C ALA A 738 39.90 -2.04 19.94
N ALA A 739 39.15 -2.94 19.29
CA ALA A 739 39.69 -3.96 18.40
C ALA A 739 40.32 -3.35 17.13
N GLY A 740 39.68 -2.31 16.58
CA GLY A 740 40.17 -1.54 15.44
C GLY A 740 39.85 -2.15 14.07
N SER A 741 40.56 -1.69 13.04
CA SER A 741 40.17 -1.86 11.62
C SER A 741 41.09 -2.75 10.79
N ALA A 742 41.84 -3.68 11.41
CA ALA A 742 42.86 -4.48 10.73
C ALA A 742 42.33 -5.80 10.16
N GLU A 743 41.57 -6.53 10.97
CA GLU A 743 40.82 -7.76 10.69
C GLU A 743 39.62 -7.75 11.68
N PRO A 744 38.50 -8.44 11.41
CA PRO A 744 37.46 -8.64 12.41
C PRO A 744 38.02 -9.38 13.64
N ALA A 745 37.76 -8.85 14.84
CA ALA A 745 38.04 -9.53 16.10
C ALA A 745 36.78 -10.20 16.67
N ASP A 746 36.92 -11.31 17.37
CA ASP A 746 35.82 -11.87 18.15
C ASP A 746 35.50 -10.92 19.32
N ILE A 747 34.32 -10.32 19.31
CA ILE A 747 33.83 -9.42 20.36
C ILE A 747 32.91 -10.23 21.29
N ASP A 748 33.28 -10.36 22.56
CA ASP A 748 32.38 -10.91 23.58
C ASP A 748 31.18 -9.95 23.76
N PRO A 749 29.92 -10.44 23.87
CA PRO A 749 28.78 -9.58 24.16
C PRO A 749 28.91 -8.95 25.56
N ALA A 750 28.55 -7.68 25.68
CA ALA A 750 28.53 -6.94 26.94
C ALA A 750 27.49 -7.53 27.91
N TRP A 751 26.34 -7.98 27.37
CA TRP A 751 25.32 -8.75 28.07
C TRP A 751 24.52 -9.63 27.08
N SER A 752 23.84 -10.64 27.61
CA SER A 752 23.02 -11.59 26.85
C SER A 752 21.85 -12.09 27.70
N VAL A 753 20.62 -12.07 27.16
CA VAL A 753 19.39 -12.51 27.82
C VAL A 753 18.78 -13.68 27.06
N GLU A 754 18.94 -14.89 27.60
CA GLU A 754 18.25 -16.10 27.12
C GLU A 754 16.74 -16.03 27.42
N LEU A 755 15.88 -16.19 26.42
CA LEU A 755 14.42 -16.20 26.59
C LEU A 755 13.87 -17.60 26.94
N GLU A 756 12.58 -17.66 27.29
CA GLU A 756 11.87 -18.94 27.41
C GLU A 756 11.57 -19.52 26.01
N VAL A 757 11.54 -20.85 25.87
CA VAL A 757 11.52 -21.56 24.57
C VAL A 757 10.20 -21.39 23.80
N SER A 758 9.19 -20.76 24.40
CA SER A 758 7.90 -20.45 23.79
C SER A 758 7.79 -18.99 23.31
N TYR A 759 8.84 -18.18 23.45
CA TYR A 759 8.93 -16.83 22.92
C TYR A 759 9.96 -16.75 21.78
N ALA A 760 9.62 -16.02 20.72
CA ALA A 760 10.53 -15.60 19.65
C ALA A 760 10.71 -14.07 19.67
N ILE A 761 11.83 -13.55 19.20
CA ILE A 761 12.10 -12.11 19.01
C ILE A 761 11.73 -11.76 17.58
N GLU A 762 10.66 -10.99 17.41
CA GLU A 762 10.23 -10.51 16.09
C GLU A 762 10.70 -9.07 15.83
N GLU A 763 10.99 -8.28 16.86
CA GLU A 763 11.44 -6.89 16.72
C GLU A 763 12.38 -6.45 17.85
N VAL A 764 13.34 -5.56 17.58
CA VAL A 764 14.28 -4.96 18.55
C VAL A 764 14.52 -3.48 18.22
N LYS A 765 13.82 -2.56 18.91
CA LYS A 765 13.93 -1.10 18.68
C LYS A 765 14.19 -0.32 19.97
N ALA A 766 14.78 0.87 19.83
CA ALA A 766 14.94 1.81 20.94
C ALA A 766 13.57 2.31 21.42
N CYS A 767 13.31 2.31 22.72
CA CYS A 767 11.96 2.57 23.26
C CYS A 767 11.90 3.50 24.49
N GLY A 768 13.05 3.98 24.97
CA GLY A 768 13.12 4.97 26.04
C GLY A 768 14.57 5.41 26.33
N PRO A 769 14.79 6.40 27.21
CA PRO A 769 16.14 6.82 27.62
C PRO A 769 16.93 5.65 28.21
N GLN A 770 17.98 5.19 27.50
CA GLN A 770 18.73 3.97 27.83
C GLN A 770 17.90 2.66 27.82
N LEU A 771 16.72 2.63 27.19
CA LEU A 771 15.89 1.43 27.06
C LEU A 771 15.79 0.94 25.60
N VAL A 772 16.00 -0.36 25.42
CA VAL A 772 15.66 -1.10 24.20
C VAL A 772 14.50 -2.03 24.50
N CYS A 773 13.54 -2.11 23.59
CA CYS A 773 12.42 -3.05 23.68
C CYS A 773 12.61 -4.17 22.67
N ALA A 774 12.41 -5.40 23.13
CA ALA A 774 12.20 -6.54 22.26
C ALA A 774 10.71 -6.87 22.24
N ALA A 775 10.15 -7.06 21.06
CA ALA A 775 8.78 -7.55 20.87
C ALA A 775 8.82 -9.06 20.68
N LEU A 776 7.96 -9.77 21.43
CA LEU A 776 8.03 -11.20 21.60
C LEU A 776 6.69 -11.90 21.26
N ASP A 777 6.62 -12.58 20.12
CA ASP A 777 5.56 -13.56 19.79
C ASP A 777 5.62 -14.73 20.78
N HIS A 778 4.46 -15.20 21.23
CA HIS A 778 4.36 -16.39 22.06
C HIS A 778 3.59 -17.53 21.37
N THR A 779 4.13 -18.75 21.39
CA THR A 779 3.57 -19.92 20.67
C THR A 779 2.12 -20.34 21.05
N ASP A 780 1.53 -19.77 22.10
CA ASP A 780 0.12 -19.95 22.50
C ASP A 780 -0.76 -18.68 22.31
N GLY A 781 -0.23 -17.59 21.75
CA GLY A 781 -0.90 -16.28 21.59
C GLY A 781 -1.03 -15.50 22.89
N GLN A 782 0.10 -15.08 23.46
CA GLN A 782 0.23 -14.27 24.69
C GLN A 782 1.48 -13.39 24.60
N ASP A 783 1.42 -12.51 23.60
CA ASP A 783 2.52 -11.71 23.09
C ASP A 783 2.94 -10.62 24.08
N LYS A 784 4.19 -10.16 23.97
CA LYS A 784 4.76 -9.21 24.93
C LYS A 784 5.68 -8.19 24.28
N THR A 785 5.66 -6.97 24.80
CA THR A 785 6.82 -6.07 24.72
C THR A 785 7.58 -6.11 26.03
N VAL A 786 8.90 -6.26 25.97
CA VAL A 786 9.78 -6.31 27.15
C VAL A 786 10.92 -5.31 26.98
N ALA A 787 11.05 -4.38 27.93
CA ALA A 787 12.13 -3.39 27.95
C ALA A 787 13.32 -3.86 28.77
N TYR A 788 14.51 -3.61 28.24
CA TYR A 788 15.80 -3.91 28.84
C TYR A 788 16.65 -2.64 28.93
N ASP A 789 17.36 -2.47 30.05
CA ASP A 789 18.39 -1.44 30.19
C ASP A 789 19.55 -1.73 29.22
N THR A 790 19.86 -0.78 28.33
CA THR A 790 20.83 -0.98 27.24
C THR A 790 22.26 -1.22 27.72
N ALA A 791 22.60 -0.80 28.94
CA ALA A 791 23.95 -0.92 29.48
C ALA A 791 24.18 -2.24 30.27
N THR A 792 23.12 -2.90 30.73
CA THR A 792 23.19 -4.05 31.64
C THR A 792 22.44 -5.29 31.18
N GLY A 793 21.43 -5.16 30.32
CA GLY A 793 20.51 -6.23 29.96
C GLY A 793 19.53 -6.61 31.08
N GLU A 794 19.44 -5.83 32.16
CA GLU A 794 18.41 -6.06 33.18
C GLU A 794 17.02 -5.67 32.62
N GLN A 795 16.06 -6.59 32.72
CA GLN A 795 14.66 -6.34 32.37
C GLN A 795 14.08 -5.26 33.30
N VAL A 796 13.55 -4.19 32.72
CA VAL A 796 12.98 -3.05 33.45
C VAL A 796 11.47 -3.24 33.65
N TRP A 797 10.75 -3.55 32.57
CA TRP A 797 9.32 -3.83 32.59
C TRP A 797 8.90 -4.82 31.48
N GLU A 798 7.70 -5.39 31.61
CA GLU A 798 7.02 -6.13 30.54
C GLU A 798 5.54 -5.73 30.47
N VAL A 799 4.99 -5.67 29.27
CA VAL A 799 3.55 -5.52 29.01
C VAL A 799 3.10 -6.60 28.04
N VAL A 800 1.93 -7.19 28.33
CA VAL A 800 1.26 -8.12 27.43
C VAL A 800 0.48 -7.30 26.40
N VAL A 801 0.66 -7.64 25.13
CA VAL A 801 0.01 -7.03 23.97
C VAL A 801 -0.80 -8.11 23.23
N ASP A 802 -1.77 -7.71 22.40
CA ASP A 802 -2.54 -8.67 21.60
C ASP A 802 -1.82 -9.06 20.28
N TRP A 803 -0.83 -8.26 19.86
CA TRP A 803 0.15 -8.54 18.79
C TRP A 803 1.51 -7.95 19.17
N ALA A 804 2.62 -8.64 18.90
CA ALA A 804 3.98 -8.12 19.11
C ALA A 804 4.75 -7.77 17.83
N ASP A 805 4.35 -8.27 16.66
CA ASP A 805 5.08 -8.11 15.39
C ASP A 805 4.82 -6.76 14.67
N GLU A 806 4.02 -5.86 15.28
CA GLU A 806 3.70 -4.57 14.68
C GLU A 806 4.89 -3.59 14.76
N GLU A 807 5.34 -3.07 13.60
CA GLU A 807 6.46 -2.12 13.51
C GLU A 807 6.21 -0.76 14.23
N HIS A 808 5.00 -0.56 14.77
CA HIS A 808 4.33 0.70 15.01
C HIS A 808 4.18 1.03 16.51
N TRP A 809 5.31 1.16 17.21
CA TRP A 809 5.37 1.82 18.53
C TRP A 809 6.04 3.20 18.43
N TYR A 810 5.55 4.20 19.18
CA TYR A 810 6.03 5.59 19.10
C TYR A 810 6.76 6.00 20.37
N THR A 811 8.03 6.37 20.21
CA THR A 811 8.82 7.01 21.26
C THR A 811 8.50 8.49 21.33
N SER A 812 7.72 8.89 22.34
CA SER A 812 7.52 10.29 22.73
C SER A 812 8.61 10.74 23.74
N PRO A 813 8.75 12.04 24.05
CA PRO A 813 9.76 12.49 25.03
C PRO A 813 9.54 11.95 26.45
N ASP A 814 8.28 11.68 26.81
CA ASP A 814 7.84 11.37 28.19
C ASP A 814 7.36 9.91 28.37
N GLY A 815 7.29 9.13 27.28
CA GLY A 815 6.79 7.75 27.31
C GLY A 815 6.74 7.06 25.94
N LEU A 816 6.32 5.81 25.94
CA LEU A 816 6.20 4.93 24.78
C LEU A 816 4.71 4.66 24.48
N VAL A 817 4.28 4.89 23.24
CA VAL A 817 2.89 4.69 22.81
C VAL A 817 2.78 3.42 21.97
N PHE A 818 1.75 2.63 22.25
CA PHE A 818 1.37 1.41 21.52
C PHE A 818 -0.05 1.55 20.98
N GLY A 819 -0.33 0.97 19.82
CA GLY A 819 -1.68 0.61 19.40
C GLY A 819 -2.06 -0.81 19.80
N ASP A 820 -3.27 -1.20 19.41
CA ASP A 820 -3.73 -2.59 19.24
C ASP A 820 -3.79 -3.01 17.74
N GLN A 821 -3.31 -2.11 16.88
CA GLN A 821 -3.22 -2.14 15.42
C GLN A 821 -2.12 -1.14 14.98
N THR A 822 -1.78 -1.17 13.68
CA THR A 822 -0.95 -0.19 12.97
C THR A 822 -1.35 1.27 13.28
N PHE A 823 -0.39 2.21 13.34
CA PHE A 823 -0.64 3.57 13.87
C PHE A 823 -1.69 4.41 13.11
N ASP A 824 -2.04 4.05 11.88
CA ASP A 824 -3.12 4.64 11.10
C ASP A 824 -4.52 4.22 11.60
N THR A 825 -4.65 3.26 12.52
CA THR A 825 -5.90 2.89 13.22
C THR A 825 -5.59 2.48 14.66
N VAL A 826 -5.96 3.29 15.66
CA VAL A 826 -5.49 3.10 17.05
C VAL A 826 -6.64 2.86 18.03
N ASP A 827 -7.42 1.80 17.77
CA ASP A 827 -8.66 1.45 18.46
C ASP A 827 -8.51 1.39 20.00
N THR A 828 -7.34 1.02 20.57
CA THR A 828 -7.04 1.22 22.00
C THR A 828 -5.58 1.62 22.30
N ALA A 829 -5.21 2.86 21.96
CA ALA A 829 -3.86 3.37 22.26
C ALA A 829 -3.51 3.33 23.76
N ARG A 830 -2.34 2.77 24.10
CA ARG A 830 -1.77 2.80 25.46
C ARG A 830 -0.53 3.68 25.49
N VAL A 831 -0.42 4.52 26.51
CA VAL A 831 0.80 5.29 26.79
C VAL A 831 1.44 4.74 28.06
N LEU A 832 2.65 4.22 27.93
CA LEU A 832 3.48 3.79 29.06
C LEU A 832 4.54 4.86 29.38
N ASP A 833 4.78 5.12 30.66
CA ASP A 833 6.04 5.75 31.07
C ASP A 833 7.22 4.76 30.95
N PHE A 834 8.44 5.29 31.06
CA PHE A 834 9.65 4.46 30.96
C PHE A 834 9.89 3.51 32.15
N ASP A 835 9.12 3.62 33.25
CA ASP A 835 9.08 2.64 34.34
C ASP A 835 8.04 1.51 34.05
N GLY A 836 7.32 1.57 32.92
CA GLY A 836 6.29 0.60 32.52
C GLY A 836 4.91 0.86 33.12
N GLY A 837 4.69 2.05 33.70
CA GLY A 837 3.40 2.50 34.21
C GLY A 837 2.50 3.04 33.11
N GLU A 838 1.27 2.55 33.02
CA GLU A 838 0.25 3.10 32.11
C GLU A 838 -0.16 4.51 32.59
N THR A 839 0.19 5.54 31.83
CA THR A 839 -0.05 6.96 32.20
C THR A 839 -1.38 7.49 31.67
N VAL A 840 -1.87 6.94 30.56
CA VAL A 840 -3.18 7.22 29.97
C VAL A 840 -3.97 5.91 29.85
N GLU A 841 -4.86 5.68 30.81
CA GLU A 841 -5.89 4.63 30.77
C GLU A 841 -7.13 5.23 30.06
N GLY A 842 -7.16 5.16 28.71
CA GLY A 842 -8.05 5.97 27.85
C GLY A 842 -8.92 5.19 26.85
N GLU A 843 -10.02 5.80 26.41
CA GLU A 843 -10.98 5.21 25.44
C GLU A 843 -10.54 5.43 23.98
N LEU A 844 -11.13 4.65 23.06
CA LEU A 844 -10.81 4.54 21.63
C LEU A 844 -10.34 5.82 20.93
N PHE A 845 -9.21 5.74 20.23
CA PHE A 845 -8.81 6.69 19.18
C PHE A 845 -9.21 6.11 17.82
N VAL A 846 -9.51 6.96 16.82
CA VAL A 846 -10.03 6.48 15.52
C VAL A 846 -8.88 6.23 14.54
N SER A 847 -8.04 7.23 14.29
CA SER A 847 -6.78 7.13 13.57
C SER A 847 -5.80 8.19 14.06
N ALA A 848 -4.49 7.93 13.98
CA ALA A 848 -3.46 8.96 14.17
C ALA A 848 -2.88 9.37 12.81
N LEU A 849 -3.15 10.60 12.37
CA LEU A 849 -2.77 11.09 11.04
C LEU A 849 -1.33 11.61 10.96
N ALA A 850 -0.78 12.05 12.09
CA ALA A 850 0.60 12.52 12.25
C ALA A 850 0.93 12.61 13.74
N VAL A 851 2.20 12.46 14.11
CA VAL A 851 2.69 12.66 15.48
C VAL A 851 3.96 13.53 15.43
N GLN A 852 4.12 14.42 16.40
CA GLN A 852 5.35 15.19 16.60
C GLN A 852 5.52 15.59 18.06
N GLY A 853 6.68 15.29 18.64
CA GLY A 853 7.13 15.89 19.91
C GLY A 853 6.17 15.66 21.09
N GLY A 854 5.54 14.48 21.16
CA GLY A 854 4.56 14.15 22.19
C GLY A 854 3.13 14.63 21.91
N ARG A 855 2.85 15.21 20.75
CA ARG A 855 1.49 15.52 20.27
C ARG A 855 1.10 14.66 19.08
N ALA A 856 -0.12 14.17 19.02
CA ALA A 856 -0.68 13.44 17.88
C ALA A 856 -1.88 14.19 17.26
N VAL A 857 -2.05 14.09 15.94
CA VAL A 857 -3.26 14.50 15.23
C VAL A 857 -4.18 13.30 15.16
N MET A 858 -5.36 13.40 15.76
CA MET A 858 -6.39 12.36 15.70
C MET A 858 -7.54 12.81 14.80
N ASP A 859 -8.00 11.92 13.93
CA ASP A 859 -9.20 12.12 13.10
C ASP A 859 -10.47 11.61 13.79
N GLY A 860 -11.62 11.89 13.17
CA GLY A 860 -12.82 11.09 13.36
C GLY A 860 -14.04 11.71 12.68
N SER A 861 -15.19 11.04 12.84
CA SER A 861 -16.43 11.41 12.13
C SER A 861 -17.53 11.92 13.05
N TYR A 862 -18.32 12.85 12.54
CA TYR A 862 -19.50 13.40 13.18
C TYR A 862 -20.73 13.37 12.24
N ILE A 863 -21.92 13.74 12.74
CA ILE A 863 -23.15 13.77 11.92
C ILE A 863 -23.14 14.96 10.94
N GLY A 864 -22.33 14.87 9.89
CA GLY A 864 -22.23 15.86 8.82
C GLY A 864 -20.91 15.82 8.04
N GLY A 865 -19.85 15.25 8.61
CA GLY A 865 -18.51 15.28 8.04
C GLY A 865 -17.45 14.63 8.95
N TRP A 866 -16.20 15.01 8.73
CA TRP A 866 -15.02 14.60 9.48
C TRP A 866 -14.43 15.79 10.24
N GLU A 867 -13.77 15.52 11.37
CA GLU A 867 -13.03 16.50 12.16
C GLU A 867 -11.64 16.00 12.53
N VAL A 868 -10.72 16.93 12.80
CA VAL A 868 -9.39 16.63 13.35
C VAL A 868 -9.18 17.31 14.69
N SER A 869 -8.46 16.67 15.59
CA SER A 869 -8.05 17.21 16.89
C SER A 869 -6.55 16.98 17.11
N VAL A 870 -5.94 17.75 18.01
CA VAL A 870 -4.56 17.53 18.45
C VAL A 870 -4.57 17.09 19.90
N VAL A 871 -4.04 15.90 20.18
CA VAL A 871 -3.92 15.28 21.50
C VAL A 871 -2.48 15.44 22.02
N ASP A 872 -2.34 15.84 23.28
CA ASP A 872 -1.12 15.76 24.07
C ASP A 872 -1.00 14.34 24.68
N MET A 873 -0.03 13.55 24.20
CA MET A 873 0.06 12.12 24.53
C MET A 873 0.49 11.86 25.97
N ALA A 874 1.20 12.81 26.61
CA ALA A 874 1.64 12.69 28.00
C ALA A 874 0.52 12.96 29.01
N THR A 875 -0.55 13.67 28.63
CA THR A 875 -1.65 14.05 29.52
C THR A 875 -3.05 13.59 29.07
N GLY A 876 -3.19 13.07 27.85
CA GLY A 876 -4.46 12.66 27.25
C GLY A 876 -5.40 13.81 26.89
N LYS A 877 -4.94 15.06 26.96
CA LYS A 877 -5.74 16.26 26.66
C LYS A 877 -5.74 16.54 25.17
N ALA A 878 -6.88 16.88 24.59
CA ALA A 878 -6.95 17.34 23.20
C ALA A 878 -7.55 18.74 23.05
N SER A 879 -7.31 19.35 21.88
CA SER A 879 -8.13 20.46 21.39
C SER A 879 -9.58 20.02 21.19
N ALA A 880 -10.51 20.97 21.07
CA ALA A 880 -11.78 20.65 20.40
C ALA A 880 -11.52 20.26 18.93
N GLY A 881 -12.41 19.44 18.37
CA GLY A 881 -12.36 19.03 16.97
C GLY A 881 -12.60 20.19 16.00
N ALA A 882 -11.85 20.20 14.91
CA ALA A 882 -12.03 21.12 13.79
C ALA A 882 -12.64 20.39 12.60
N ASP A 883 -13.82 20.83 12.18
CA ASP A 883 -14.51 20.38 10.96
C ASP A 883 -13.58 20.53 9.73
N ILE A 884 -13.19 19.40 9.14
CA ILE A 884 -12.44 19.35 7.88
C ILE A 884 -13.36 19.12 6.68
N GLY A 885 -14.67 18.96 6.86
CA GLY A 885 -15.65 18.84 5.78
C GLY A 885 -16.14 17.42 5.52
N ALA A 886 -16.54 17.10 4.28
CA ALA A 886 -17.27 15.87 3.96
C ALA A 886 -16.38 14.62 3.77
N ASP A 887 -15.08 14.82 3.59
CA ASP A 887 -14.11 13.81 3.20
C ASP A 887 -12.95 13.79 4.21
N LEU A 888 -12.34 12.63 4.41
CA LEU A 888 -11.26 12.42 5.39
C LEU A 888 -9.99 13.20 5.04
N ALA A 889 -9.07 13.31 6.01
CA ALA A 889 -7.70 13.70 5.76
C ALA A 889 -6.95 12.57 5.03
N GLU A 890 -6.25 12.89 3.94
CA GLU A 890 -5.30 11.97 3.30
C GLU A 890 -3.90 12.15 3.88
N HIS A 891 -3.53 13.38 4.25
CA HIS A 891 -2.24 13.69 4.86
C HIS A 891 -2.38 14.79 5.93
N ALA A 892 -1.65 14.63 7.04
CA ALA A 892 -1.48 15.66 8.06
C ALA A 892 0.01 15.87 8.36
N SER A 893 0.36 17.04 8.91
CA SER A 893 1.73 17.32 9.36
C SER A 893 1.72 18.36 10.49
N LEU A 894 2.58 18.15 11.48
CA LEU A 894 2.74 19.01 12.66
C LEU A 894 4.08 19.78 12.60
N SER A 895 4.06 21.02 13.11
CA SER A 895 5.27 21.79 13.41
C SER A 895 5.01 22.68 14.62
N GLY A 896 5.34 22.18 15.82
CA GLY A 896 5.12 22.89 17.07
C GLY A 896 3.64 23.23 17.27
N ASP A 897 3.30 24.53 17.20
CA ASP A 897 1.92 25.03 17.34
C ASP A 897 1.19 25.24 15.99
N LEU A 898 1.64 24.55 14.93
CA LEU A 898 1.03 24.56 13.60
C LEU A 898 0.64 23.13 13.17
N LEU A 899 -0.59 22.98 12.67
CA LEU A 899 -1.12 21.78 12.02
C LEU A 899 -1.48 22.12 10.58
N ALA A 900 -1.02 21.31 9.63
CA ALA A 900 -1.40 21.40 8.21
C ALA A 900 -2.03 20.07 7.76
N VAL A 901 -3.14 20.14 7.04
CA VAL A 901 -3.95 18.98 6.62
C VAL A 901 -4.35 19.11 5.15
N LEU A 902 -4.29 18.01 4.42
CA LEU A 902 -4.84 17.86 3.08
C LEU A 902 -5.97 16.82 3.12
N THR A 903 -7.17 17.20 2.67
CA THR A 903 -8.34 16.31 2.59
C THR A 903 -8.46 15.63 1.24
N GLY A 904 -9.15 14.48 1.18
CA GLY A 904 -9.37 13.72 -0.06
C GLY A 904 -10.28 14.38 -1.11
N ASP A 905 -10.91 15.50 -0.79
CA ASP A 905 -11.51 16.41 -1.77
C ASP A 905 -10.56 17.55 -2.19
N ASN A 906 -9.25 17.39 -1.96
CA ASN A 906 -8.18 18.31 -2.32
C ASN A 906 -8.37 19.73 -1.74
N ARG A 907 -8.66 19.85 -0.44
CA ARG A 907 -8.58 21.12 0.31
C ARG A 907 -7.36 21.13 1.22
N ALA A 908 -6.51 22.15 1.04
CA ALA A 908 -5.40 22.47 1.92
C ALA A 908 -5.89 23.33 3.09
N LEU A 909 -5.72 22.84 4.31
CA LEU A 909 -6.16 23.48 5.56
C LEU A 909 -4.95 23.70 6.47
N VAL A 910 -4.85 24.88 7.09
CA VAL A 910 -3.84 25.15 8.14
C VAL A 910 -4.53 25.66 9.39
N PHE A 911 -4.20 25.06 10.52
CA PHE A 911 -4.70 25.39 11.85
C PHE A 911 -3.55 25.81 12.77
N SER A 912 -3.75 26.87 13.55
CA SER A 912 -2.92 27.15 14.71
C SER A 912 -3.43 26.33 15.90
N ILE A 913 -2.52 25.60 16.54
CA ILE A 913 -2.78 24.73 17.68
C ILE A 913 -2.72 25.59 18.95
N PRO A 914 -3.80 25.66 19.75
CA PRO A 914 -3.77 26.38 21.02
C PRO A 914 -3.05 25.58 22.10
N ALA A 915 -2.55 26.27 23.13
CA ALA A 915 -1.95 25.61 24.28
C ALA A 915 -2.98 24.72 25.01
N LEU A 916 -2.70 23.42 25.09
CA LEU A 916 -3.49 22.42 25.82
C LEU A 916 -3.09 22.48 27.30
N THR A 917 -3.91 23.12 28.15
CA THR A 917 -3.56 23.50 29.54
C THR A 917 -4.13 22.57 30.61
#